data_AF-A0A838YYN7-F1
#
_entry.id   AF-A0A838YYN7-F1
#
_cell.length_a   1.000
_cell.length_b   1.000
_cell.length_c   1.000
_cell.angle_alpha   90.00
_cell.angle_beta   90.00
_cell.angle_gamma   90.00
#
_symmetry.space_group_name_H-M   'P 1'
#
loop_
_entity.id
_entity.type
_entity.pdbx_description
1 polymer ?
#
loop_
_entity_poly.entity_id
_entity_poly.type
_entity_poly.pdbx_seq_one_letter_code
_entity_poly.pdbx_strand_id
1 'polypeptide(L)'
;MKKLFPLIFLAFVGIKTAQAQTVHITDIDTSVKPGDDFFMFVNGKWYNSVEIPSTQTGVGSYSFLNFPQRIRMQGILDSVSAAKNTAGSIEQKVGDFYASGLDIATINKRGYEPVKSLLQRIDGIKDVASLMKFVIEQQKVNNYSIIGFRVGPDIKNSAINIVNLGQTGIGLPERDYYFRTDSSTLNIQKAYVTYLTTLFMLTGTEASAAAKMAAAAYGIEKELAASHKTNIERRNVQANYNKMKLADIVAKQPNIGWAAYFSGLGLKVDTLNMQQPAYYDRLNSLLASASIEDWKAYLKAKSLTAYADFLSKDFTTAAFNYSKILTGQATQKPRGEEITEAVDRSLGHLLAQLYVKKYFPEEAKKRMRVLVDNLKTAFEARITRLDWMSDETKAKAKEKLYAFTEKIGYPDKWRDYSAVKINRGTYFENRLATSRNDFNYMVSKLGKAVDRTEWGTTPPTVTAYNNPPLNEIVFPAGILQPPYFDLNADDALNYGGIGMVIGHEITHSFDDQGAQFDKVGNVKNWWKDEDFKKFKARTQQVIDQYNQYTVLDSVHVKGALTVGENTADIAGIAIAFDAFKLTDQYKKGEKIDGFTPEQRFFISIARIWRVKTKDAFMRMYVNTNPHSPAQWRVNGPLMNFTPFYEAFNVKPGDKMYKAEADRIVVW
;
A
#
# COMPACT_ATOMS: atom_id res chain seq x y z
N MET A 1 -3.29 -79.75 -1.33
CA MET A 1 -4.27 -78.70 -0.98
C MET A 1 -4.01 -78.17 0.42
N LYS A 2 -3.34 -77.02 0.55
CA LYS A 2 -3.33 -76.21 1.77
C LYS A 2 -3.34 -74.73 1.37
N LYS A 3 -4.39 -74.03 1.79
CA LYS A 3 -4.68 -72.62 1.52
C LYS A 3 -3.69 -71.74 2.31
N LEU A 4 -3.04 -70.78 1.66
CA LEU A 4 -2.39 -69.64 2.33
C LEU A 4 -3.41 -68.50 2.43
N PHE A 5 -3.63 -67.99 3.64
CA PHE A 5 -4.35 -66.74 3.92
C PHE A 5 -3.38 -65.55 3.78
N PRO A 6 -3.82 -64.39 3.25
CA PRO A 6 -3.00 -63.18 3.25
C PRO A 6 -3.13 -62.44 4.59
N LEU A 7 -1.99 -62.06 5.16
CA LEU A 7 -1.92 -61.18 6.33
C LEU A 7 -2.10 -59.73 5.85
N ILE A 8 -3.21 -59.09 6.22
CA ILE A 8 -3.44 -57.66 6.01
C ILE A 8 -2.75 -56.90 7.15
N PHE A 9 -1.70 -56.16 6.84
CA PHE A 9 -1.12 -55.17 7.76
C PHE A 9 -1.92 -53.87 7.64
N LEU A 10 -2.78 -53.59 8.63
CA LEU A 10 -3.34 -52.25 8.82
C LEU A 10 -2.26 -51.36 9.44
N ALA A 11 -1.68 -50.46 8.64
CA ALA A 11 -0.89 -49.34 9.14
C ALA A 11 -1.85 -48.27 9.70
N PHE A 12 -1.98 -48.20 11.01
CA PHE A 12 -2.60 -47.06 11.68
C PHE A 12 -1.70 -45.83 11.49
N VAL A 13 -2.06 -44.96 10.54
CA VAL A 13 -1.51 -43.60 10.48
C VAL A 13 -2.17 -42.82 11.61
N GLY A 14 -1.48 -42.74 12.75
CA GLY A 14 -1.86 -41.85 13.83
C GLY A 14 -1.83 -40.40 13.35
N ILE A 15 -3.00 -39.77 13.24
CA ILE A 15 -3.12 -38.33 13.10
C ILE A 15 -2.60 -37.74 14.41
N LYS A 16 -1.36 -37.26 14.43
CA LYS A 16 -0.92 -36.34 15.49
C LYS A 16 -1.71 -35.06 15.32
N THR A 17 -2.74 -34.87 16.15
CA THR A 17 -3.29 -33.54 16.41
C THR A 17 -2.15 -32.68 16.90
N ALA A 18 -1.77 -31.65 16.14
CA ALA A 18 -0.76 -30.69 16.57
C ALA A 18 -1.23 -30.06 17.88
N GLN A 19 -0.53 -30.35 18.97
CA GLN A 19 -0.79 -29.73 20.26
C GLN A 19 -0.40 -28.26 20.15
N ALA A 20 -1.31 -27.35 20.50
CA ALA A 20 -1.08 -25.90 20.44
C ALA A 20 0.24 -25.55 21.13
N GLN A 21 1.08 -24.76 20.47
CA GLN A 21 2.34 -24.31 21.04
C GLN A 21 2.06 -23.04 21.86
N THR A 22 2.42 -23.06 23.14
CA THR A 22 2.37 -21.85 23.96
C THR A 22 3.38 -20.83 23.42
N VAL A 23 2.88 -19.75 22.81
CA VAL A 23 3.72 -18.61 22.41
C VAL A 23 3.93 -17.73 23.63
N HIS A 24 5.15 -17.74 24.14
CA HIS A 24 5.46 -17.02 25.36
C HIS A 24 5.53 -15.50 25.18
N ILE A 25 5.04 -14.75 26.16
CA ILE A 25 5.17 -13.28 26.18
C ILE A 25 6.42 -12.89 26.97
N THR A 26 7.49 -12.60 26.24
CA THR A 26 8.74 -12.04 26.78
C THR A 26 8.89 -10.53 26.49
N ASP A 27 9.90 -9.93 27.13
CA ASP A 27 10.43 -8.59 26.82
C ASP A 27 9.48 -7.40 27.04
N ILE A 28 8.50 -7.56 27.94
CA ILE A 28 7.71 -6.44 28.46
C ILE A 28 8.61 -5.50 29.28
N ASP A 29 8.48 -4.20 29.04
CA ASP A 29 9.16 -3.15 29.78
C ASP A 29 8.31 -2.67 30.95
N THR A 30 8.52 -3.28 32.12
CA THR A 30 7.78 -2.95 33.34
C THR A 30 8.21 -1.63 33.99
N SER A 31 9.19 -0.91 33.43
CA SER A 31 9.55 0.44 33.88
C SER A 31 8.55 1.50 33.40
N VAL A 32 7.80 1.20 32.34
CA VAL A 32 6.72 2.02 31.80
C VAL A 32 5.40 1.46 32.32
N LYS A 33 4.50 2.30 32.82
CA LYS A 33 3.16 1.84 33.19
C LYS A 33 2.32 1.60 31.93
N PRO A 34 1.49 0.55 31.87
CA PRO A 34 0.62 0.31 30.72
C PRO A 34 -0.36 1.46 30.46
N GLY A 35 -0.79 2.18 31.51
CA GLY A 35 -1.63 3.37 31.39
C GLY A 35 -0.89 4.64 30.96
N ASP A 36 0.44 4.67 30.93
CA ASP A 36 1.20 5.85 30.52
C ASP A 36 1.60 5.80 29.04
N ASP A 37 2.07 4.64 28.58
CA ASP A 37 2.41 4.38 27.17
C ASP A 37 2.39 2.87 26.94
N PHE A 38 1.29 2.36 26.42
CA PHE A 38 1.13 0.92 26.22
C PHE A 38 2.03 0.36 25.11
N PHE A 39 2.30 1.16 24.07
CA PHE A 39 3.28 0.82 23.04
C PHE A 39 4.65 0.59 23.66
N MET A 40 5.14 1.52 24.48
CA MET A 40 6.45 1.37 25.15
C MET A 40 6.43 0.34 26.29
N PHE A 41 5.32 0.13 26.99
CA PHE A 41 5.19 -0.97 27.95
C PHE A 41 5.43 -2.33 27.29
N VAL A 42 4.85 -2.58 26.11
CA VAL A 42 4.99 -3.87 25.42
C VAL A 42 6.27 -3.98 24.59
N ASN A 43 6.72 -2.88 24.00
CA ASN A 43 7.80 -2.88 23.03
C ASN A 43 9.08 -2.19 23.51
N GLY A 44 9.11 -1.54 24.68
CA GLY A 44 10.16 -0.62 25.11
C GLY A 44 11.55 -1.25 25.15
N LYS A 45 11.69 -2.43 25.76
CA LYS A 45 12.95 -3.19 25.78
C LYS A 45 13.47 -3.48 24.37
N TRP A 46 12.58 -3.92 23.47
CA TRP A 46 12.94 -4.15 22.07
C TRP A 46 13.25 -2.83 21.33
N TYR A 47 12.43 -1.81 21.52
CA TYR A 47 12.54 -0.53 20.81
C TYR A 47 13.85 0.18 21.14
N ASN A 48 14.25 0.13 22.41
CA ASN A 48 15.48 0.77 22.90
C ASN A 48 16.73 -0.01 22.49
N SER A 49 16.66 -1.33 22.34
CA SER A 49 17.81 -2.18 21.97
C SER A 49 17.96 -2.45 20.47
N VAL A 50 16.88 -2.39 19.69
CA VAL A 50 16.92 -2.75 18.28
C VAL A 50 17.68 -1.70 17.46
N GLU A 51 18.61 -2.19 16.66
CA GLU A 51 19.30 -1.41 15.64
C GLU A 51 18.51 -1.48 14.33
N ILE A 52 18.30 -0.33 13.70
CA ILE A 52 17.75 -0.29 12.33
C ILE A 52 18.88 -0.67 11.38
N PRO A 53 18.76 -1.75 10.59
CA PRO A 53 19.80 -2.10 9.63
C PRO A 53 20.13 -0.94 8.70
N SER A 54 21.41 -0.77 8.37
CA SER A 54 21.88 0.35 7.53
C SER A 54 21.16 0.41 6.17
N THR A 55 20.76 -0.75 5.64
CA THR A 55 20.04 -0.94 4.39
C THR A 55 18.54 -0.67 4.45
N GLN A 56 18.00 -0.32 5.62
CA GLN A 56 16.57 -0.09 5.83
C GLN A 56 16.29 1.31 6.39
N THR A 57 15.01 1.70 6.30
CA THR A 57 14.46 2.94 6.87
C THR A 57 13.78 2.71 8.22
N GLY A 58 13.59 1.44 8.59
CA GLY A 58 13.04 0.99 9.85
C GLY A 58 13.18 -0.52 10.02
N VAL A 59 12.75 -1.01 11.17
CA VAL A 59 12.81 -2.42 11.58
C VAL A 59 11.55 -2.73 12.39
N GLY A 60 11.05 -3.97 12.32
CA GLY A 60 9.91 -4.44 13.11
C GLY A 60 8.77 -5.08 12.30
N SER A 61 7.58 -5.12 12.92
CA SER A 61 6.42 -5.94 12.54
C SER A 61 5.63 -5.45 11.31
N TYR A 62 5.74 -4.19 10.91
CA TYR A 62 4.90 -3.60 9.85
C TYR A 62 5.40 -3.95 8.43
N SER A 63 5.32 -3.02 7.46
CA SER A 63 5.90 -3.17 6.11
C SER A 63 7.36 -3.64 6.11
N PHE A 64 8.07 -3.47 7.24
CA PHE A 64 9.43 -3.97 7.46
C PHE A 64 9.51 -5.51 7.64
N LEU A 65 8.44 -6.21 8.03
CA LEU A 65 8.34 -7.69 7.96
C LEU A 65 8.33 -8.22 6.54
N ASN A 66 8.26 -7.34 5.55
CA ASN A 66 8.55 -7.77 4.20
C ASN A 66 9.99 -8.31 4.08
N PHE A 67 10.92 -8.00 5.00
CA PHE A 67 12.30 -8.54 4.94
C PHE A 67 12.34 -10.08 4.94
N PRO A 68 11.80 -10.82 5.94
CA PRO A 68 11.70 -12.28 5.84
C PRO A 68 11.03 -12.80 4.56
N GLN A 69 10.02 -12.10 4.04
CA GLN A 69 9.35 -12.50 2.79
C GLN A 69 10.24 -12.27 1.57
N ARG A 70 10.95 -11.15 1.51
CA ARG A 70 11.96 -10.86 0.49
C ARG A 70 13.05 -11.93 0.51
N ILE A 71 13.53 -12.36 1.67
CA ILE A 71 14.52 -13.45 1.75
C ILE A 71 13.95 -14.79 1.25
N ARG A 72 12.71 -15.13 1.60
CA ARG A 72 12.04 -16.35 1.07
C ARG A 72 11.88 -16.29 -0.45
N MET A 73 11.44 -15.16 -0.98
CA MET A 73 11.32 -14.93 -2.42
C MET A 73 12.68 -14.97 -3.12
N GLN A 74 13.69 -14.31 -2.55
CA GLN A 74 15.05 -14.35 -3.06
C GLN A 74 15.58 -15.77 -3.09
N GLY A 75 15.38 -16.58 -2.05
CA GLY A 75 15.80 -17.98 -2.03
C GLY A 75 15.11 -18.84 -3.10
N ILE A 76 13.85 -18.54 -3.46
CA ILE A 76 13.19 -19.15 -4.62
C ILE A 76 13.92 -18.73 -5.91
N LEU A 77 14.17 -17.43 -6.08
CA LEU A 77 14.81 -16.86 -7.27
C LEU A 77 16.26 -17.34 -7.46
N ASP A 78 17.05 -17.40 -6.39
CA ASP A 78 18.40 -17.95 -6.39
C ASP A 78 18.37 -19.42 -6.87
N SER A 79 17.44 -20.22 -6.35
CA SER A 79 17.30 -21.63 -6.74
C SER A 79 16.90 -21.79 -8.21
N VAL A 80 15.84 -21.10 -8.67
CA VAL A 80 15.37 -21.27 -10.05
C VAL A 80 16.29 -20.62 -11.07
N SER A 81 16.99 -19.53 -10.73
CA SER A 81 17.93 -18.87 -11.65
C SER A 81 19.22 -19.67 -11.89
N ALA A 82 19.59 -20.56 -10.96
CA ALA A 82 20.71 -21.48 -11.09
C ALA A 82 20.36 -22.78 -11.84
N ALA A 83 19.08 -23.11 -11.94
CA ALA A 83 18.59 -24.33 -12.60
C ALA A 83 18.41 -24.14 -14.11
N LYS A 84 18.49 -25.26 -14.87
CA LYS A 84 18.03 -25.32 -16.26
C LYS A 84 16.52 -25.53 -16.27
N ASN A 85 15.76 -24.50 -16.59
CA ASN A 85 14.30 -24.55 -16.64
C ASN A 85 13.80 -24.67 -18.09
N THR A 86 12.59 -25.22 -18.25
CA THR A 86 11.94 -25.31 -19.56
C THR A 86 11.61 -23.91 -20.08
N ALA A 87 11.90 -23.64 -21.36
CA ALA A 87 11.63 -22.34 -21.97
C ALA A 87 10.14 -21.97 -21.85
N GLY A 88 9.86 -20.75 -21.37
CA GLY A 88 8.50 -20.27 -21.16
C GLY A 88 7.85 -20.68 -19.84
N SER A 89 8.48 -21.55 -19.04
CA SER A 89 7.97 -21.92 -17.71
C SER A 89 8.02 -20.73 -16.73
N ILE A 90 7.28 -20.87 -15.62
CA ILE A 90 7.29 -19.89 -14.53
C ILE A 90 8.72 -19.69 -14.01
N GLU A 91 9.41 -20.79 -13.71
CA GLU A 91 10.77 -20.83 -13.18
C GLU A 91 11.76 -20.16 -14.13
N GLN A 92 11.65 -20.42 -15.44
CA GLN A 92 12.50 -19.78 -16.44
C GLN A 92 12.28 -18.27 -16.46
N LYS A 93 11.03 -17.79 -16.53
CA LYS A 93 10.73 -16.37 -16.63
C LYS A 93 11.22 -15.58 -15.41
N VAL A 94 10.91 -16.06 -14.20
CA VAL A 94 11.32 -15.35 -12.98
C VAL A 94 12.83 -15.50 -12.72
N GLY A 95 13.41 -16.67 -13.01
CA GLY A 95 14.84 -16.94 -12.83
C GLY A 95 15.72 -16.15 -13.80
N ASP A 96 15.32 -16.05 -15.08
CA ASP A 96 16.09 -15.28 -16.07
C ASP A 96 15.95 -13.77 -15.90
N PHE A 97 14.78 -13.28 -15.46
CA PHE A 97 14.64 -11.88 -15.08
C PHE A 97 15.59 -11.57 -13.92
N TYR A 98 15.56 -12.41 -12.87
CA TYR A 98 16.40 -12.25 -11.70
C TYR A 98 17.89 -12.26 -12.07
N ALA A 99 18.34 -13.26 -12.83
CA ALA A 99 19.72 -13.34 -13.30
C ALA A 99 20.13 -12.13 -14.15
N SER A 100 19.25 -11.61 -15.01
CA SER A 100 19.54 -10.42 -15.82
C SER A 100 19.80 -9.18 -14.95
N GLY A 101 19.09 -9.04 -13.82
CA GLY A 101 19.27 -7.93 -12.89
C GLY A 101 20.52 -8.06 -12.01
N LEU A 102 20.97 -9.29 -11.75
CA LEU A 102 22.20 -9.59 -11.00
C LEU A 102 23.47 -9.29 -11.81
N ASP A 103 23.41 -9.33 -13.14
CA ASP A 103 24.56 -9.07 -14.03
C ASP A 103 24.91 -7.57 -14.12
N ILE A 104 25.48 -7.06 -13.03
CA ILE A 104 25.95 -5.68 -12.91
C ILE A 104 27.02 -5.36 -13.96
N ALA A 105 27.83 -6.34 -14.37
CA ALA A 105 28.88 -6.13 -15.37
C ALA A 105 28.28 -5.74 -16.73
N THR A 106 27.28 -6.49 -17.20
CA THR A 106 26.57 -6.16 -18.43
C THR A 106 25.80 -4.85 -18.32
N ILE A 107 25.09 -4.61 -17.19
CA ILE A 107 24.34 -3.38 -16.98
C ILE A 107 25.27 -2.15 -16.98
N ASN A 108 26.41 -2.22 -16.29
CA ASN A 108 27.39 -1.13 -16.25
C ASN A 108 28.04 -0.89 -17.61
N LYS A 109 28.40 -1.95 -18.34
CA LYS A 109 28.94 -1.83 -19.70
C LYS A 109 27.98 -1.09 -20.63
N ARG A 110 26.68 -1.28 -20.45
CA ARG A 110 25.64 -0.59 -21.23
C ARG A 110 25.41 0.86 -20.78
N GLY A 111 25.78 1.25 -19.56
CA GLY A 111 25.65 2.63 -19.10
C GLY A 111 24.22 3.16 -19.24
N TYR A 112 24.07 4.24 -20.00
CA TYR A 112 22.78 4.82 -20.40
C TYR A 112 22.37 4.49 -21.85
N GLU A 113 23.10 3.62 -22.55
CA GLU A 113 22.76 3.16 -23.90
C GLU A 113 21.27 2.77 -24.06
N PRO A 114 20.64 2.03 -23.12
CA PRO A 114 19.24 1.62 -23.27
C PRO A 114 18.24 2.77 -23.41
N VAL A 115 18.59 3.98 -22.92
CA VAL A 115 17.71 5.16 -22.98
C VAL A 115 18.16 6.19 -24.03
N LYS A 116 19.25 5.97 -24.79
CA LYS A 116 19.71 6.95 -25.79
C LYS A 116 18.66 7.27 -26.84
N SER A 117 18.03 6.24 -27.43
CA SER A 117 16.99 6.43 -28.43
C SER A 117 15.77 7.17 -27.88
N LEU A 118 15.46 6.99 -26.60
CA LEU A 118 14.41 7.73 -25.91
C LEU A 118 14.78 9.21 -25.78
N LEU A 119 16.00 9.52 -25.34
CA LEU A 119 16.47 10.89 -25.19
C LEU A 119 16.53 11.63 -26.53
N GLN A 120 16.99 10.96 -27.60
CA GLN A 120 16.98 11.50 -28.96
C GLN A 120 15.57 11.82 -29.46
N ARG A 121 14.57 11.00 -29.11
CA ARG A 121 13.16 11.29 -29.43
C ARG A 121 12.66 12.52 -28.68
N ILE A 122 13.11 12.77 -27.46
CA ILE A 122 12.78 13.99 -26.71
C ILE A 122 13.46 15.21 -27.36
N ASP A 123 14.73 15.08 -27.76
CA ASP A 123 15.45 16.15 -28.47
C ASP A 123 14.76 16.58 -29.77
N GLY A 124 14.15 15.62 -30.47
CA GLY A 124 13.39 15.83 -31.69
C GLY A 124 11.99 16.45 -31.51
N ILE A 125 11.54 16.72 -30.27
CA ILE A 125 10.26 17.42 -30.03
C ILE A 125 10.37 18.86 -30.52
N LYS A 126 9.41 19.33 -31.31
CA LYS A 126 9.41 20.68 -31.89
C LYS A 126 8.22 21.53 -31.46
N ASP A 127 7.17 20.88 -30.95
CA ASP A 127 5.89 21.48 -30.65
C ASP A 127 5.12 20.61 -29.64
N VAL A 128 3.97 21.11 -29.18
CA VAL A 128 3.10 20.40 -28.23
C VAL A 128 2.56 19.09 -28.82
N ALA A 129 2.34 19.02 -30.13
CA ALA A 129 1.81 17.81 -30.78
C ALA A 129 2.83 16.65 -30.73
N SER A 130 4.09 16.92 -31.09
CA SER A 130 5.19 15.95 -30.99
C SER A 130 5.53 15.59 -29.54
N LEU A 131 5.37 16.53 -28.60
CA LEU A 131 5.45 16.28 -27.16
C LEU A 131 4.36 15.27 -26.72
N MET A 132 3.09 15.53 -27.05
CA MET A 132 2.00 14.64 -26.65
C MET A 132 2.11 13.26 -27.32
N LYS A 133 2.63 13.18 -28.56
CA LYS A 133 2.97 11.91 -29.19
C LYS A 133 4.02 11.12 -28.38
N PHE A 134 5.04 11.79 -27.86
CA PHE A 134 6.01 11.16 -26.97
C PHE A 134 5.36 10.65 -25.68
N VAL A 135 4.50 11.46 -25.05
CA VAL A 135 3.77 11.09 -23.82
C VAL A 135 2.90 9.85 -24.04
N ILE A 136 2.17 9.77 -25.15
CA ILE A 136 1.35 8.60 -25.51
C ILE A 136 2.20 7.32 -25.58
N GLU A 137 3.37 7.39 -26.21
CA GLU A 137 4.24 6.23 -26.36
C GLU A 137 4.87 5.78 -25.02
N GLN A 138 5.19 6.72 -24.13
CA GLN A 138 5.70 6.41 -22.80
C GLN A 138 4.62 5.85 -21.86
N GLN A 139 3.37 6.28 -22.05
CA GLN A 139 2.23 5.72 -21.33
C GLN A 139 2.13 4.20 -21.51
N LYS A 140 2.40 3.69 -22.72
CA LYS A 140 2.32 2.26 -23.07
C LYS A 140 3.37 1.38 -22.38
N VAL A 141 4.30 1.99 -21.64
CA VAL A 141 5.32 1.31 -20.83
C VAL A 141 5.32 1.81 -19.39
N ASN A 142 4.19 2.32 -18.90
CA ASN A 142 4.00 2.85 -17.54
C ASN A 142 4.99 3.97 -17.14
N ASN A 143 5.53 4.71 -18.11
CA ASN A 143 6.32 5.91 -17.84
C ASN A 143 5.41 7.14 -17.93
N TYR A 144 4.80 7.48 -16.79
CA TYR A 144 3.87 8.60 -16.64
C TYR A 144 4.64 9.90 -16.40
N SER A 145 4.44 10.89 -17.28
CA SER A 145 4.98 12.25 -17.07
C SER A 145 3.86 13.20 -16.62
N ILE A 146 3.00 13.66 -17.54
CA ILE A 146 2.01 14.71 -17.30
C ILE A 146 0.55 14.22 -17.32
N ILE A 147 0.27 12.97 -17.69
CA ILE A 147 -1.08 12.41 -17.67
C ILE A 147 -1.16 11.23 -16.72
N GLY A 148 -1.74 11.45 -15.54
CA GLY A 148 -2.08 10.37 -14.61
C GLY A 148 -3.32 9.67 -15.12
N PHE A 149 -3.19 8.40 -15.48
CA PHE A 149 -4.25 7.65 -16.15
C PHE A 149 -4.29 6.22 -15.64
N ARG A 150 -5.49 5.72 -15.41
CA ARG A 150 -5.76 4.31 -15.12
C ARG A 150 -7.13 3.93 -15.63
N VAL A 151 -7.34 2.64 -15.87
CA VAL A 151 -8.66 2.04 -16.11
C VAL A 151 -9.05 1.25 -14.88
N GLY A 152 -10.26 1.49 -14.38
CA GLY A 152 -10.79 0.83 -13.19
C GLY A 152 -12.27 1.15 -12.99
N PRO A 153 -12.90 0.64 -11.92
CA PRO A 153 -14.34 0.78 -11.69
C PRO A 153 -14.80 2.24 -11.74
N ASP A 154 -15.96 2.50 -12.36
CA ASP A 154 -16.70 3.74 -12.15
C ASP A 154 -17.28 3.71 -10.73
N ILE A 155 -16.85 4.60 -9.84
CA ILE A 155 -17.29 4.56 -8.45
C ILE A 155 -18.79 4.84 -8.27
N LYS A 156 -19.51 5.37 -9.27
CA LYS A 156 -20.99 5.44 -9.25
C LYS A 156 -21.68 4.34 -10.07
N ASN A 157 -20.91 3.50 -10.74
CA ASN A 157 -21.37 2.30 -11.44
C ASN A 157 -20.26 1.24 -11.41
N SER A 158 -20.08 0.58 -10.26
CA SER A 158 -19.00 -0.37 -10.00
C SER A 158 -19.06 -1.65 -10.85
N ALA A 159 -20.09 -1.80 -11.69
CA ALA A 159 -20.19 -2.89 -12.64
C ALA A 159 -19.27 -2.70 -13.85
N ILE A 160 -18.85 -1.46 -14.19
CA ILE A 160 -18.12 -1.16 -15.42
C ILE A 160 -16.79 -0.46 -15.13
N ASN A 161 -15.76 -0.75 -15.94
CA ASN A 161 -14.51 -0.02 -15.91
C ASN A 161 -14.53 1.20 -16.85
N ILE A 162 -14.07 2.34 -16.33
CA ILE A 162 -13.90 3.59 -17.07
C ILE A 162 -12.47 4.12 -16.94
N VAL A 163 -12.14 5.10 -17.78
CA VAL A 163 -10.91 5.90 -17.59
C VAL A 163 -11.05 6.78 -16.36
N ASN A 164 -10.02 6.76 -15.52
CA ASN A 164 -9.85 7.65 -14.38
C ASN A 164 -8.56 8.46 -14.58
N LEU A 165 -8.69 9.78 -14.57
CA LEU A 165 -7.62 10.74 -14.73
C LEU A 165 -7.31 11.42 -13.39
N GLY A 166 -6.04 11.50 -13.01
CA GLY A 166 -5.61 12.11 -11.74
C GLY A 166 -4.35 12.96 -11.88
N GLN A 167 -4.17 13.90 -10.95
CA GLN A 167 -3.00 14.77 -10.87
C GLN A 167 -1.71 13.93 -10.83
N THR A 168 -0.68 14.38 -11.56
CA THR A 168 0.62 13.72 -11.63
C THR A 168 1.73 14.73 -11.93
N GLY A 169 2.94 14.24 -12.21
CA GLY A 169 3.98 15.00 -12.87
C GLY A 169 4.91 15.77 -11.96
N ILE A 170 4.87 15.51 -10.66
CA ILE A 170 5.81 16.05 -9.67
C ILE A 170 6.81 14.97 -9.23
N GLY A 171 7.96 15.35 -8.69
CA GLY A 171 8.99 14.44 -8.19
C GLY A 171 9.28 14.52 -6.69
N LEU A 172 8.85 15.59 -5.99
CA LEU A 172 8.89 15.63 -4.52
C LEU A 172 7.72 14.81 -3.92
N PRO A 173 7.81 14.39 -2.64
CA PRO A 173 6.86 13.45 -2.05
C PRO A 173 5.37 13.88 -2.08
N GLU A 174 5.10 15.19 -1.96
CA GLU A 174 3.78 15.77 -2.14
C GLU A 174 3.89 17.28 -2.47
N ARG A 175 2.77 17.91 -2.83
CA ARG A 175 2.74 19.27 -3.40
C ARG A 175 3.37 20.35 -2.51
N ASP A 176 3.18 20.29 -1.20
CA ASP A 176 3.62 21.33 -0.28
C ASP A 176 5.15 21.35 -0.16
N TYR A 177 5.84 20.25 -0.49
CA TYR A 177 7.31 20.23 -0.51
C TYR A 177 7.91 21.24 -1.49
N TYR A 178 7.16 21.75 -2.48
CA TYR A 178 7.60 22.80 -3.39
C TYR A 178 7.46 24.23 -2.82
N PHE A 179 6.71 24.39 -1.73
CA PHE A 179 6.30 25.69 -1.19
C PHE A 179 6.74 25.93 0.26
N ARG A 180 6.95 24.87 1.05
CA ARG A 180 7.47 24.98 2.42
C ARG A 180 8.90 25.51 2.42
N THR A 181 9.21 26.30 3.45
CA THR A 181 10.49 27.01 3.62
C THR A 181 11.26 26.56 4.87
N ASP A 182 10.79 25.54 5.58
CA ASP A 182 11.53 24.98 6.70
C ASP A 182 12.83 24.32 6.22
N SER A 183 13.86 24.36 7.06
CA SER A 183 15.22 23.90 6.69
C SER A 183 15.26 22.45 6.20
N SER A 184 14.40 21.57 6.73
CA SER A 184 14.36 20.17 6.33
C SER A 184 13.80 20.01 4.91
N THR A 185 12.73 20.75 4.58
CA THR A 185 12.14 20.76 3.24
C THR A 185 13.04 21.45 2.22
N LEU A 186 13.69 22.57 2.56
CA LEU A 186 14.65 23.23 1.66
C LEU A 186 15.83 22.32 1.30
N ASN A 187 16.33 21.54 2.26
CA ASN A 187 17.37 20.54 2.00
C ASN A 187 16.89 19.45 1.02
N ILE A 188 15.64 18.99 1.15
CA ILE A 188 15.02 18.01 0.24
C ILE A 188 14.85 18.60 -1.17
N GLN A 189 14.39 19.84 -1.30
CA GLN A 189 14.28 20.54 -2.60
C GLN A 189 15.65 20.62 -3.28
N LYS A 190 16.68 21.04 -2.54
CA LYS A 190 18.06 21.11 -3.05
C LYS A 190 18.58 19.73 -3.47
N ALA A 191 18.37 18.71 -2.66
CA ALA A 191 18.80 17.34 -2.98
C ALA A 191 18.11 16.81 -4.25
N TYR A 192 16.84 17.15 -4.47
CA TYR A 192 16.12 16.76 -5.67
C TYR A 192 16.67 17.44 -6.93
N VAL A 193 16.93 18.75 -6.88
CA VAL A 193 17.55 19.48 -8.01
C VAL A 193 18.95 18.95 -8.32
N THR A 194 19.75 18.64 -7.27
CA THR A 194 21.06 17.98 -7.44
C THR A 194 20.91 16.63 -8.13
N TYR A 195 19.94 15.82 -7.72
CA TYR A 195 19.68 14.52 -8.34
C TYR A 195 19.34 14.63 -9.82
N LEU A 196 18.43 15.54 -10.19
CA LEU A 196 18.12 15.79 -11.60
C LEU A 196 19.35 16.24 -12.39
N THR A 197 20.15 17.15 -11.81
CA THR A 197 21.41 17.62 -12.41
C THR A 197 22.38 16.46 -12.66
N THR A 198 22.57 15.59 -11.65
CA THR A 198 23.42 14.40 -11.78
C THR A 198 22.95 13.47 -12.89
N LEU A 199 21.64 13.21 -12.99
CA LEU A 199 21.09 12.37 -14.06
C LEU A 199 21.40 12.92 -15.46
N PHE A 200 21.28 14.23 -15.67
CA PHE A 200 21.65 14.84 -16.95
C PHE A 200 23.15 14.71 -17.26
N MET A 201 24.00 14.91 -16.25
CA MET A 201 25.46 14.74 -16.43
C MET A 201 25.84 13.31 -16.80
N LEU A 202 25.19 12.31 -16.20
CA LEU A 202 25.41 10.89 -16.53
C LEU A 202 25.01 10.51 -17.97
N THR A 203 24.32 11.41 -18.69
CA THR A 203 23.99 11.25 -20.11
C THR A 203 24.90 12.07 -21.04
N GLY A 204 25.96 12.69 -20.51
CA GLY A 204 26.91 13.49 -21.28
C GLY A 204 26.58 14.99 -21.38
N THR A 205 25.61 15.49 -20.60
CA THR A 205 25.31 16.93 -20.54
C THR A 205 26.31 17.66 -19.64
N GLU A 206 26.93 18.73 -20.12
CA GLU A 206 27.83 19.58 -19.33
C GLU A 206 27.16 20.12 -18.05
N ALA A 207 27.92 20.24 -16.96
CA ALA A 207 27.38 20.51 -15.62
C ALA A 207 26.52 21.80 -15.56
N SER A 208 26.94 22.87 -16.23
CA SER A 208 26.19 24.14 -16.27
C SER A 208 24.88 24.03 -17.06
N ALA A 209 24.87 23.25 -18.15
CA ALA A 209 23.66 22.97 -18.93
C ALA A 209 22.72 22.03 -18.17
N ALA A 210 23.27 20.99 -17.52
CA ALA A 210 22.53 20.07 -16.68
C ALA A 210 21.80 20.79 -15.53
N ALA A 211 22.47 21.74 -14.87
CA ALA A 211 21.87 22.55 -13.81
C ALA A 211 20.71 23.41 -14.33
N LYS A 212 20.85 24.04 -15.51
CA LYS A 212 19.77 24.80 -16.15
C LYS A 212 18.57 23.90 -16.49
N MET A 213 18.82 22.72 -17.05
CA MET A 213 17.77 21.74 -17.37
C MET A 213 17.05 21.24 -16.11
N ALA A 214 17.79 20.97 -15.03
CA ALA A 214 17.21 20.58 -13.74
C ALA A 214 16.34 21.69 -13.16
N ALA A 215 16.78 22.95 -13.22
CA ALA A 215 16.00 24.10 -12.79
C ALA A 215 14.71 24.29 -13.63
N ALA A 216 14.78 24.12 -14.95
CA ALA A 216 13.62 24.18 -15.84
C ALA A 216 12.60 23.07 -15.52
N ALA A 217 13.08 21.83 -15.35
CA ALA A 217 12.23 20.70 -14.96
C ALA A 217 11.55 20.95 -13.60
N TYR A 218 12.31 21.42 -12.61
CA TYR A 218 11.76 21.78 -11.29
C TYR A 218 10.73 22.91 -11.38
N GLY A 219 10.95 23.90 -12.25
CA GLY A 219 10.02 24.98 -12.51
C GLY A 219 8.66 24.47 -13.02
N ILE A 220 8.67 23.60 -14.03
CA ILE A 220 7.45 22.94 -14.53
C ILE A 220 6.76 22.14 -13.42
N GLU A 221 7.51 21.36 -12.64
CA GLU A 221 6.94 20.59 -11.53
C GLU A 221 6.27 21.48 -10.48
N LYS A 222 6.87 22.64 -10.15
CA LYS A 222 6.31 23.60 -9.20
C LYS A 222 5.01 24.21 -9.71
N GLU A 223 4.92 24.52 -11.00
CA GLU A 223 3.69 25.01 -11.63
C GLU A 223 2.57 23.96 -11.61
N LEU A 224 2.91 22.68 -11.84
CA LEU A 224 1.97 21.57 -11.69
C LEU A 224 1.54 21.43 -10.23
N ALA A 225 2.47 21.43 -9.28
CA ALA A 225 2.21 21.29 -7.84
C ALA A 225 1.28 22.39 -7.29
N ALA A 226 1.33 23.60 -7.85
CA ALA A 226 0.43 24.69 -7.47
C ALA A 226 -1.05 24.34 -7.72
N SER A 227 -1.33 23.58 -8.79
CA SER A 227 -2.69 23.13 -9.17
C SER A 227 -3.14 21.81 -8.54
N HIS A 228 -2.24 21.10 -7.85
CA HIS A 228 -2.56 19.84 -7.19
C HIS A 228 -3.53 20.07 -6.02
N LYS A 229 -4.42 19.10 -5.76
CA LYS A 229 -5.07 19.00 -4.46
C LYS A 229 -4.08 18.46 -3.43
N THR A 230 -4.24 18.87 -2.17
CA THR A 230 -3.55 18.27 -1.02
C THR A 230 -3.95 16.80 -0.83
N ASN A 231 -3.17 16.05 -0.07
CA ASN A 231 -3.52 14.66 0.29
C ASN A 231 -4.85 14.56 1.04
N ILE A 232 -5.19 15.57 1.86
CA ILE A 232 -6.47 15.64 2.60
C ILE A 232 -7.63 15.87 1.62
N GLU A 233 -7.54 16.85 0.72
CA GLU A 233 -8.59 17.12 -0.27
C GLU A 233 -8.82 15.94 -1.23
N ARG A 234 -7.79 15.12 -1.48
CA ARG A 234 -7.89 13.90 -2.29
C ARG A 234 -8.68 12.78 -1.60
N ARG A 235 -8.91 12.86 -0.28
CA ARG A 235 -9.78 11.92 0.45
C ARG A 235 -11.28 12.17 0.22
N ASN A 236 -11.68 13.37 -0.21
CA ASN A 236 -13.10 13.64 -0.44
C ASN A 236 -13.60 12.90 -1.70
N VAL A 237 -14.37 11.82 -1.51
CA VAL A 237 -14.86 10.95 -2.60
C VAL A 237 -15.66 11.73 -3.64
N GLN A 238 -16.63 12.54 -3.21
CA GLN A 238 -17.48 13.31 -4.13
C GLN A 238 -16.69 14.37 -4.90
N ALA A 239 -15.82 15.12 -4.23
CA ALA A 239 -15.03 16.18 -4.85
C ALA A 239 -13.99 15.65 -5.87
N ASN A 240 -13.68 14.35 -5.82
CA ASN A 240 -12.76 13.68 -6.74
C ASN A 240 -13.48 12.76 -7.73
N TYR A 241 -14.81 12.89 -7.86
CA TYR A 241 -15.60 12.27 -8.90
C TYR A 241 -16.21 13.32 -9.83
N ASN A 242 -15.59 13.54 -10.98
CA ASN A 242 -16.09 14.45 -12.01
C ASN A 242 -16.20 13.68 -13.32
N LYS A 243 -17.35 13.05 -13.53
CA LYS A 243 -17.64 12.34 -14.77
C LYS A 243 -17.91 13.34 -15.88
N MET A 244 -17.15 13.26 -16.96
CA MET A 244 -17.17 14.21 -18.08
C MET A 244 -17.26 13.45 -19.40
N LYS A 245 -17.89 14.06 -20.42
CA LYS A 245 -17.81 13.56 -21.81
C LYS A 245 -16.45 13.93 -22.38
N LEU A 246 -15.90 13.06 -23.24
CA LEU A 246 -14.65 13.35 -23.94
C LEU A 246 -14.76 14.63 -24.78
N ALA A 247 -15.89 14.85 -25.45
CA ALA A 247 -16.13 16.04 -26.26
C ALA A 247 -15.99 17.35 -25.46
N ASP A 248 -16.49 17.38 -24.22
CA ASP A 248 -16.46 18.58 -23.37
C ASP A 248 -15.02 18.93 -22.96
N ILE A 249 -14.21 17.92 -22.61
CA ILE A 249 -12.81 18.16 -22.25
C ILE A 249 -11.93 18.46 -23.46
N VAL A 250 -12.25 17.92 -24.64
CA VAL A 250 -11.59 18.29 -25.90
C VAL A 250 -11.80 19.77 -26.20
N ALA A 251 -13.03 20.27 -26.02
CA ALA A 251 -13.35 21.69 -26.22
C ALA A 251 -12.66 22.59 -25.18
N LYS A 252 -12.64 22.16 -23.91
CA LYS A 252 -12.08 22.96 -22.81
C LYS A 252 -10.55 22.97 -22.78
N GLN A 253 -9.89 21.87 -23.17
CA GLN A 253 -8.44 21.66 -23.02
C GLN A 253 -7.79 21.29 -24.36
N PRO A 254 -7.82 22.20 -25.36
CA PRO A 254 -7.41 21.89 -26.73
C PRO A 254 -5.92 21.54 -26.87
N ASN A 255 -5.04 22.07 -26.01
CA ASN A 255 -3.59 21.86 -26.11
C ASN A 255 -3.16 20.45 -25.67
N ILE A 256 -3.98 19.75 -24.88
CA ILE A 256 -3.68 18.37 -24.47
C ILE A 256 -3.89 17.41 -25.64
N GLY A 257 -4.81 17.71 -26.56
CA GLY A 257 -5.12 16.83 -27.69
C GLY A 257 -5.75 15.50 -27.24
N TRP A 258 -6.74 15.54 -26.33
CA TRP A 258 -7.35 14.35 -25.74
C TRP A 258 -7.81 13.27 -26.72
N ALA A 259 -8.39 13.66 -27.87
CA ALA A 259 -8.80 12.70 -28.90
C ALA A 259 -7.60 11.94 -29.50
N ALA A 260 -6.50 12.65 -29.81
CA ALA A 260 -5.26 12.05 -30.27
C ALA A 260 -4.60 11.20 -29.17
N TYR A 261 -4.69 11.64 -27.91
CA TYR A 261 -4.20 10.90 -26.76
C TYR A 261 -4.86 9.52 -26.64
N PHE A 262 -6.19 9.45 -26.57
CA PHE A 262 -6.88 8.17 -26.40
C PHE A 262 -6.79 7.28 -27.63
N SER A 263 -6.92 7.84 -28.84
CA SER A 263 -6.75 7.07 -30.08
C SER A 263 -5.33 6.52 -30.24
N GLY A 264 -4.30 7.30 -29.86
CA GLY A 264 -2.91 6.86 -29.86
C GLY A 264 -2.62 5.72 -28.87
N LEU A 265 -3.40 5.62 -27.79
CA LEU A 265 -3.39 4.48 -26.86
C LEU A 265 -4.24 3.28 -27.35
N GLY A 266 -4.94 3.42 -28.48
CA GLY A 266 -5.85 2.39 -29.00
C GLY A 266 -7.18 2.31 -28.25
N LEU A 267 -7.58 3.39 -27.57
CA LEU A 267 -8.75 3.42 -26.70
C LEU A 267 -9.89 4.22 -27.32
N LYS A 268 -11.11 3.71 -27.17
CA LYS A 268 -12.35 4.42 -27.44
C LYS A 268 -12.93 4.88 -26.10
N VAL A 269 -13.06 6.19 -25.93
CA VAL A 269 -13.50 6.80 -24.67
C VAL A 269 -14.60 7.80 -24.95
N ASP A 270 -15.81 7.54 -24.46
CA ASP A 270 -16.93 8.48 -24.57
C ASP A 270 -17.05 9.33 -23.31
N THR A 271 -16.86 8.71 -22.14
CA THR A 271 -16.89 9.36 -20.83
C THR A 271 -15.73 8.86 -19.97
N LEU A 272 -15.29 9.72 -19.05
CA LEU A 272 -14.24 9.42 -18.08
C LEU A 272 -14.50 10.14 -16.77
N ASN A 273 -13.79 9.74 -15.72
CA ASN A 273 -13.74 10.46 -14.45
C ASN A 273 -12.44 11.28 -14.37
N MET A 274 -12.56 12.61 -14.28
CA MET A 274 -11.42 13.51 -14.06
C MET A 274 -11.36 13.92 -12.59
N GLN A 275 -10.49 13.27 -11.80
CA GLN A 275 -10.49 13.43 -10.35
C GLN A 275 -10.07 14.84 -9.90
N GLN A 276 -9.12 15.46 -10.61
CA GLN A 276 -8.65 16.82 -10.32
C GLN A 276 -8.68 17.72 -11.57
N PRO A 277 -9.84 18.31 -11.93
CA PRO A 277 -9.96 19.13 -13.15
C PRO A 277 -9.02 20.33 -13.21
N ALA A 278 -8.79 21.01 -12.08
CA ALA A 278 -7.90 22.18 -12.01
C ALA A 278 -6.46 21.86 -12.43
N TYR A 279 -5.98 20.64 -12.16
CA TYR A 279 -4.67 20.18 -12.64
C TYR A 279 -4.61 20.15 -14.16
N TYR A 280 -5.62 19.60 -14.82
CA TYR A 280 -5.66 19.48 -16.28
C TYR A 280 -5.92 20.82 -16.96
N ASP A 281 -6.67 21.73 -16.33
CA ASP A 281 -6.79 23.11 -16.78
C ASP A 281 -5.43 23.83 -16.73
N ARG A 282 -4.66 23.66 -15.63
CA ARG A 282 -3.31 24.21 -15.52
C ARG A 282 -2.35 23.60 -16.53
N LEU A 283 -2.37 22.27 -16.69
CA LEU A 283 -1.55 21.56 -17.66
C LEU A 283 -1.82 22.05 -19.09
N ASN A 284 -3.09 22.18 -19.46
CA ASN A 284 -3.49 22.68 -20.77
C ASN A 284 -2.91 24.07 -21.07
N SER A 285 -2.97 24.97 -20.09
CA SER A 285 -2.37 26.31 -20.23
C SER A 285 -0.84 26.24 -20.29
N LEU A 286 -0.22 25.41 -19.44
CA LEU A 286 1.24 25.27 -19.37
C LEU A 286 1.84 24.67 -20.65
N LEU A 287 1.13 23.77 -21.32
CA LEU A 287 1.55 23.22 -22.62
C LEU A 287 1.69 24.30 -23.69
N ALA A 288 0.87 25.35 -23.64
CA ALA A 288 0.98 26.49 -24.57
C ALA A 288 1.97 27.56 -24.12
N SER A 289 2.11 27.80 -22.80
CA SER A 289 2.90 28.94 -22.29
C SER A 289 4.37 28.63 -22.02
N ALA A 290 4.71 27.39 -21.64
CA ALA A 290 6.09 27.01 -21.37
C ALA A 290 6.85 26.72 -22.68
N SER A 291 8.15 26.99 -22.69
CA SER A 291 8.96 26.75 -23.89
C SER A 291 9.10 25.25 -24.18
N ILE A 292 9.25 24.89 -25.46
CA ILE A 292 9.50 23.50 -25.85
C ILE A 292 10.79 22.97 -25.24
N GLU A 293 11.80 23.82 -25.04
CA GLU A 293 13.06 23.43 -24.40
C GLU A 293 12.88 23.10 -22.91
N ASP A 294 12.05 23.84 -22.18
CA ASP A 294 11.71 23.50 -20.79
C ASP A 294 10.96 22.17 -20.73
N TRP A 295 10.02 21.95 -21.65
CA TRP A 295 9.31 20.68 -21.76
C TRP A 295 10.23 19.50 -22.08
N LYS A 296 11.24 19.69 -22.94
CA LYS A 296 12.26 18.66 -23.19
C LYS A 296 13.06 18.37 -21.93
N ALA A 297 13.51 19.40 -21.22
CA ALA A 297 14.23 19.22 -19.96
C ALA A 297 13.37 18.44 -18.95
N TYR A 298 12.10 18.82 -18.79
CA TYR A 298 11.15 18.11 -17.94
C TYR A 298 10.95 16.64 -18.35
N LEU A 299 10.68 16.36 -19.64
CA LEU A 299 10.45 14.99 -20.11
C LEU A 299 11.69 14.11 -19.99
N LYS A 300 12.89 14.67 -20.19
CA LYS A 300 14.15 13.96 -19.93
C LYS A 300 14.31 13.68 -18.44
N ALA A 301 14.06 14.66 -17.56
CA ALA A 301 14.09 14.44 -16.11
C ALA A 301 13.12 13.34 -15.68
N LYS A 302 11.86 13.36 -16.13
CA LYS A 302 10.88 12.31 -15.82
C LYS A 302 11.29 10.95 -16.36
N SER A 303 11.83 10.88 -17.58
CA SER A 303 12.30 9.63 -18.17
C SER A 303 13.52 9.06 -17.43
N LEU A 304 14.50 9.90 -17.09
CA LEU A 304 15.71 9.46 -16.40
C LEU A 304 15.41 9.02 -14.97
N THR A 305 14.54 9.74 -14.25
CA THR A 305 14.09 9.34 -12.91
C THR A 305 13.29 8.03 -12.94
N ALA A 306 12.41 7.84 -13.93
CA ALA A 306 11.64 6.60 -14.09
C ALA A 306 12.50 5.37 -14.37
N TYR A 307 13.65 5.54 -15.02
CA TYR A 307 14.51 4.44 -15.45
C TYR A 307 15.84 4.33 -14.69
N ALA A 308 16.15 5.24 -13.76
CA ALA A 308 17.44 5.29 -13.05
C ALA A 308 17.80 3.94 -12.40
N ASP A 309 16.83 3.28 -11.78
CA ASP A 309 17.01 1.99 -11.11
C ASP A 309 17.23 0.80 -12.08
N PHE A 310 17.13 1.03 -13.40
CA PHE A 310 17.29 0.01 -14.44
C PHE A 310 18.63 0.11 -15.18
N LEU A 311 19.37 1.20 -14.96
CA LEU A 311 20.61 1.54 -15.67
C LEU A 311 21.85 1.18 -14.85
N SER A 312 23.02 1.70 -15.25
CA SER A 312 24.29 1.47 -14.56
C SER A 312 24.30 1.93 -13.10
N LYS A 313 25.30 1.44 -12.36
CA LYS A 313 25.51 1.74 -10.94
C LYS A 313 25.47 3.24 -10.63
N ASP A 314 26.01 4.09 -11.50
CA ASP A 314 26.03 5.54 -11.26
C ASP A 314 24.62 6.15 -11.19
N PHE A 315 23.68 5.67 -12.02
CA PHE A 315 22.28 6.08 -11.98
C PHE A 315 21.60 5.61 -10.69
N THR A 316 21.77 4.33 -10.32
CA THR A 316 21.22 3.78 -9.07
C THR A 316 21.80 4.49 -7.84
N THR A 317 23.06 4.91 -7.90
CA THR A 317 23.75 5.65 -6.84
C THR A 317 23.19 7.06 -6.71
N ALA A 318 22.95 7.75 -7.84
CA ALA A 318 22.31 9.06 -7.84
C ALA A 318 20.89 9.01 -7.25
N ALA A 319 20.09 8.02 -7.66
CA ALA A 319 18.74 7.78 -7.14
C ALA A 319 18.77 7.48 -5.63
N PHE A 320 19.69 6.62 -5.20
CA PHE A 320 19.88 6.30 -3.78
C PHE A 320 20.30 7.52 -2.96
N ASN A 321 21.23 8.34 -3.45
CA ASN A 321 21.70 9.53 -2.73
C ASN A 321 20.55 10.51 -2.46
N TYR A 322 19.61 10.67 -3.39
CA TYR A 322 18.39 11.44 -3.14
C TYR A 322 17.46 10.76 -2.14
N SER A 323 17.13 9.48 -2.39
CA SER A 323 16.24 8.69 -1.52
C SER A 323 16.72 8.64 -0.07
N LYS A 324 18.04 8.59 0.14
CA LYS A 324 18.70 8.63 1.45
C LYS A 324 18.37 9.91 2.23
N ILE A 325 18.24 11.06 1.57
CA ILE A 325 17.86 12.32 2.23
C ILE A 325 16.39 12.26 2.70
N LEU A 326 15.50 11.67 1.89
CA LEU A 326 14.08 11.53 2.23
C LEU A 326 13.85 10.52 3.37
N THR A 327 14.61 9.43 3.38
CA THR A 327 14.27 8.24 4.17
C THR A 327 15.26 7.94 5.30
N GLY A 328 16.45 8.53 5.26
CA GLY A 328 17.55 8.23 6.18
C GLY A 328 18.23 6.88 5.94
N GLN A 329 17.86 6.12 4.90
CA GLN A 329 18.52 4.86 4.57
C GLN A 329 20.03 5.09 4.39
N ALA A 330 20.88 4.33 5.10
CA ALA A 330 22.31 4.65 5.17
C ALA A 330 23.09 4.09 3.98
N THR A 331 22.74 2.87 3.55
CA THR A 331 23.37 2.13 2.44
C THR A 331 22.31 1.48 1.54
N GLN A 332 22.66 1.19 0.28
CA GLN A 332 21.80 0.44 -0.64
C GLN A 332 21.56 -0.98 -0.15
N LYS A 333 20.46 -1.59 -0.57
CA LYS A 333 20.19 -3.01 -0.27
C LYS A 333 21.16 -3.88 -1.07
N PRO A 334 21.42 -5.12 -0.62
CA PRO A 334 22.12 -6.09 -1.45
C PRO A 334 21.40 -6.29 -2.78
N ARG A 335 22.16 -6.45 -3.88
CA ARG A 335 21.60 -6.53 -5.23
C ARG A 335 20.53 -7.62 -5.37
N GLY A 336 20.73 -8.79 -4.77
CA GLY A 336 19.74 -9.87 -4.80
C GLY A 336 18.39 -9.46 -4.20
N GLU A 337 18.41 -8.65 -3.14
CA GLU A 337 17.18 -8.15 -2.53
C GLU A 337 16.50 -7.09 -3.43
N GLU A 338 17.26 -6.18 -4.02
CA GLU A 338 16.75 -5.18 -4.97
C GLU A 338 16.08 -5.82 -6.18
N ILE A 339 16.73 -6.84 -6.76
CA ILE A 339 16.20 -7.52 -7.95
C ILE A 339 15.05 -8.45 -7.59
N THR A 340 15.01 -9.02 -6.39
CA THR A 340 13.84 -9.75 -5.89
C THR A 340 12.60 -8.85 -5.87
N GLU A 341 12.72 -7.63 -5.34
CA GLU A 341 11.62 -6.66 -5.37
C GLU A 341 11.26 -6.24 -6.80
N ALA A 342 12.24 -6.14 -7.70
CA ALA A 342 11.99 -5.85 -9.10
C ALA A 342 11.21 -6.98 -9.80
N VAL A 343 11.54 -8.25 -9.51
CA VAL A 343 10.79 -9.41 -10.02
C VAL A 343 9.37 -9.41 -9.47
N ASP A 344 9.18 -9.20 -8.15
CA ASP A 344 7.84 -9.18 -7.56
C ASP A 344 6.96 -8.06 -8.16
N ARG A 345 7.51 -6.86 -8.37
CA ARG A 345 6.80 -5.75 -9.04
C ARG A 345 6.48 -6.00 -10.52
N SER A 346 7.22 -6.89 -11.20
CA SER A 346 7.10 -7.12 -12.65
C SER A 346 6.36 -8.40 -13.02
N LEU A 347 6.66 -9.49 -12.33
CA LEU A 347 6.20 -10.86 -12.56
C LEU A 347 5.63 -11.47 -11.27
N GLY A 348 5.17 -10.64 -10.33
CA GLY A 348 4.86 -11.08 -8.97
C GLY A 348 3.80 -12.16 -8.85
N HIS A 349 2.82 -12.24 -9.75
CA HIS A 349 1.87 -13.37 -9.76
C HIS A 349 2.53 -14.71 -10.18
N LEU A 350 3.60 -14.68 -10.98
CA LEU A 350 4.39 -15.88 -11.29
C LEU A 350 5.24 -16.30 -10.09
N LEU A 351 5.93 -15.33 -9.47
CA LEU A 351 6.72 -15.58 -8.26
C LEU A 351 5.84 -16.05 -7.08
N ALA A 352 4.66 -15.45 -6.95
CA ALA A 352 3.68 -15.80 -5.93
C ALA A 352 3.22 -17.25 -6.03
N GLN A 353 3.04 -17.80 -7.23
CA GLN A 353 2.69 -19.22 -7.40
C GLN A 353 3.76 -20.15 -6.81
N LEU A 354 5.05 -19.82 -7.00
CA LEU A 354 6.15 -20.57 -6.39
C LEU A 354 6.17 -20.38 -4.87
N TYR A 355 5.92 -19.16 -4.39
CA TYR A 355 5.89 -18.83 -2.97
C TYR A 355 4.78 -19.58 -2.23
N VAL A 356 3.52 -19.51 -2.70
CA VAL A 356 2.38 -20.11 -2.00
C VAL A 356 2.51 -21.63 -1.96
N LYS A 357 2.96 -22.24 -3.06
CA LYS A 357 3.26 -23.67 -3.14
C LYS A 357 4.25 -24.12 -2.08
N LYS A 358 5.20 -23.26 -1.69
CA LYS A 358 6.28 -23.59 -0.75
C LYS A 358 5.97 -23.20 0.70
N TYR A 359 5.23 -22.12 0.92
CA TYR A 359 5.15 -21.48 2.24
C TYR A 359 3.75 -21.32 2.82
N PHE A 360 2.68 -21.54 2.05
CA PHE A 360 1.32 -21.27 2.53
C PHE A 360 0.47 -22.54 2.66
N PRO A 361 0.17 -23.03 3.88
CA PRO A 361 -0.66 -24.20 4.10
C PRO A 361 -2.17 -23.88 4.01
N GLU A 362 -2.97 -24.83 3.51
CA GLU A 362 -4.43 -24.66 3.38
C GLU A 362 -5.15 -24.52 4.73
N GLU A 363 -4.59 -25.07 5.80
CA GLU A 363 -5.10 -24.95 7.16
C GLU A 363 -5.16 -23.49 7.62
N ALA A 364 -4.19 -22.66 7.20
CA ALA A 364 -4.19 -21.23 7.50
C ALA A 364 -5.40 -20.53 6.87
N LYS A 365 -5.73 -20.87 5.61
CA LYS A 365 -6.91 -20.35 4.91
C LYS A 365 -8.21 -20.72 5.62
N LYS A 366 -8.30 -21.96 6.14
CA LYS A 366 -9.47 -22.43 6.91
C LYS A 366 -9.63 -21.70 8.24
N ARG A 367 -8.56 -21.56 9.03
CA ARG A 367 -8.59 -20.83 10.32
C ARG A 367 -8.92 -19.36 10.12
N MET A 368 -8.41 -18.74 9.06
CA MET A 368 -8.74 -17.36 8.70
C MET A 368 -10.22 -17.15 8.39
N ARG A 369 -10.89 -18.08 7.72
CA ARG A 369 -12.34 -17.99 7.48
C ARG A 369 -13.14 -17.97 8.78
N VAL A 370 -12.78 -18.83 9.73
CA VAL A 370 -13.42 -18.84 11.06
C VAL A 370 -13.24 -17.49 11.78
N LEU A 371 -12.05 -16.90 11.71
CA LEU A 371 -11.81 -15.56 12.25
C LEU A 371 -12.72 -14.52 11.58
N VAL A 372 -12.76 -14.48 10.25
CA VAL A 372 -13.60 -13.54 9.50
C VAL A 372 -15.08 -13.68 9.86
N ASP A 373 -15.60 -14.91 9.95
CA ASP A 373 -16.99 -15.17 10.33
C ASP A 373 -17.31 -14.68 11.76
N ASN A 374 -16.40 -14.91 12.70
CA ASN A 374 -16.55 -14.42 14.08
C ASN A 374 -16.50 -12.89 14.15
N LEU A 375 -15.62 -12.25 13.36
CA LEU A 375 -15.50 -10.79 13.27
C LEU A 375 -16.77 -10.16 12.66
N LYS A 376 -17.36 -10.77 11.62
CA LYS A 376 -18.65 -10.31 11.06
C LYS A 376 -19.77 -10.44 12.06
N THR A 377 -19.85 -11.56 12.78
CA THR A 377 -20.84 -11.80 13.84
C THR A 377 -20.71 -10.75 14.96
N ALA A 378 -19.48 -10.48 15.41
CA ALA A 378 -19.22 -9.46 16.42
C ALA A 378 -19.63 -8.06 15.92
N PHE A 379 -19.28 -7.71 14.68
CA PHE A 379 -19.61 -6.39 14.15
C PHE A 379 -21.12 -6.20 13.95
N GLU A 380 -21.85 -7.21 13.49
CA GLU A 380 -23.32 -7.15 13.45
C GLU A 380 -23.90 -6.85 14.84
N ALA A 381 -23.41 -7.54 15.87
CA ALA A 381 -23.87 -7.34 17.24
C ALA A 381 -23.59 -5.91 17.72
N ARG A 382 -22.44 -5.33 17.35
CA ARG A 382 -22.11 -3.93 17.65
C ARG A 382 -23.03 -2.96 16.94
N ILE A 383 -23.22 -3.10 15.61
CA ILE A 383 -24.15 -2.29 14.81
C ILE A 383 -25.55 -2.26 15.45
N THR A 384 -26.03 -3.42 15.90
CA THR A 384 -27.36 -3.55 16.53
C THR A 384 -27.50 -2.67 17.78
N ARG A 385 -26.44 -2.59 18.60
CA ARG A 385 -26.43 -1.85 19.88
C ARG A 385 -26.16 -0.36 19.77
N LEU A 386 -25.83 0.16 18.57
CA LEU A 386 -25.55 1.59 18.39
C LEU A 386 -26.80 2.42 18.70
N ASP A 387 -26.72 3.28 19.71
CA ASP A 387 -27.79 4.17 20.16
C ASP A 387 -27.99 5.38 19.23
N TRP A 388 -26.93 5.76 18.52
CA TRP A 388 -26.89 6.96 17.71
C TRP A 388 -27.41 6.75 16.29
N MET A 389 -27.62 5.51 15.87
CA MET A 389 -28.02 5.14 14.51
C MET A 389 -29.42 4.52 14.47
N SER A 390 -30.27 4.94 13.53
CA SER A 390 -31.61 4.40 13.37
C SER A 390 -31.63 2.94 12.90
N ASP A 391 -32.73 2.23 13.15
CA ASP A 391 -32.91 0.84 12.72
C ASP A 391 -32.83 0.66 11.20
N GLU A 392 -33.28 1.66 10.42
CA GLU A 392 -33.17 1.65 8.96
C GLU A 392 -31.70 1.66 8.50
N THR A 393 -30.89 2.57 9.03
CA THR A 393 -29.46 2.65 8.68
C THR A 393 -28.71 1.41 9.19
N LYS A 394 -29.06 0.87 10.38
CA LYS A 394 -28.53 -0.40 10.88
C LYS A 394 -28.80 -1.57 9.94
N ALA A 395 -30.03 -1.70 9.42
CA ALA A 395 -30.37 -2.75 8.48
C ALA A 395 -29.49 -2.69 7.22
N LYS A 396 -29.30 -1.50 6.65
CA LYS A 396 -28.44 -1.31 5.46
C LYS A 396 -26.96 -1.58 5.76
N ALA A 397 -26.47 -1.19 6.94
CA ALA A 397 -25.11 -1.49 7.37
C ALA A 397 -24.86 -3.00 7.46
N LYS A 398 -25.82 -3.76 8.02
CA LYS A 398 -25.77 -5.23 8.06
C LYS A 398 -25.80 -5.86 6.67
N GLU A 399 -26.68 -5.39 5.79
CA GLU A 399 -26.71 -5.86 4.40
C GLU A 399 -25.36 -5.68 3.71
N LYS A 400 -24.70 -4.54 3.94
CA LYS A 400 -23.37 -4.26 3.39
C LYS A 400 -22.30 -5.18 3.99
N LEU A 401 -22.32 -5.39 5.31
CA LEU A 401 -21.41 -6.28 6.03
C LEU A 401 -21.47 -7.72 5.51
N TYR A 402 -22.66 -8.23 5.18
CA TYR A 402 -22.78 -9.59 4.66
C TYR A 402 -22.58 -9.70 3.14
N ALA A 403 -22.44 -8.58 2.44
CA ALA A 403 -22.15 -8.54 1.00
C ALA A 403 -20.65 -8.53 0.66
N PHE A 404 -19.75 -8.66 1.64
CA PHE A 404 -18.31 -8.67 1.39
C PHE A 404 -17.89 -9.85 0.49
N THR A 405 -16.98 -9.56 -0.44
CA THR A 405 -16.13 -10.59 -1.04
C THR A 405 -14.88 -10.75 -0.19
N GLU A 406 -14.60 -11.97 0.24
CA GLU A 406 -13.47 -12.30 1.12
C GLU A 406 -12.38 -13.03 0.31
N LYS A 407 -11.15 -12.51 0.34
CA LYS A 407 -10.01 -13.08 -0.39
C LYS A 407 -8.87 -13.38 0.57
N ILE A 408 -8.52 -14.66 0.72
CA ILE A 408 -7.59 -15.14 1.75
C ILE A 408 -6.49 -15.99 1.12
N GLY A 409 -5.24 -15.62 1.41
CA GLY A 409 -4.03 -16.31 0.96
C GLY A 409 -3.61 -15.92 -0.45
N TYR A 410 -4.35 -16.39 -1.46
CA TYR A 410 -3.97 -16.29 -2.86
C TYR A 410 -5.18 -16.34 -3.81
N PRO A 411 -5.05 -15.83 -5.05
CA PRO A 411 -6.16 -15.82 -6.02
C PRO A 411 -6.51 -17.20 -6.55
N ASP A 412 -7.79 -17.44 -6.80
CA ASP A 412 -8.26 -18.64 -7.51
C ASP A 412 -7.91 -18.58 -9.01
N LYS A 413 -7.71 -17.37 -9.56
CA LYS A 413 -7.35 -17.11 -10.96
C LYS A 413 -6.06 -16.30 -11.03
N TRP A 414 -5.02 -16.89 -11.61
CA TRP A 414 -3.74 -16.22 -11.81
C TRP A 414 -3.73 -15.36 -13.07
N ARG A 415 -2.97 -14.26 -13.01
CA ARG A 415 -2.74 -13.40 -14.16
C ARG A 415 -1.89 -14.12 -15.22
N ASP A 416 -2.24 -13.94 -16.48
CA ASP A 416 -1.49 -14.48 -17.61
C ASP A 416 -0.27 -13.61 -17.96
N TYR A 417 0.87 -14.28 -18.20
CA TYR A 417 2.15 -13.71 -18.62
C TYR A 417 2.68 -14.38 -19.89
N SER A 418 1.86 -15.12 -20.62
CA SER A 418 2.23 -15.82 -21.86
C SER A 418 2.93 -14.89 -22.86
N ALA A 419 2.40 -13.67 -23.04
CA ALA A 419 2.93 -12.63 -23.93
C ALA A 419 4.26 -11.99 -23.47
N VAL A 420 4.67 -12.19 -22.21
CA VAL A 420 5.90 -11.59 -21.66
C VAL A 420 7.10 -12.45 -21.99
N LYS A 421 7.96 -11.98 -22.89
CA LYS A 421 9.24 -12.63 -23.19
C LYS A 421 10.33 -12.05 -22.29
N ILE A 422 11.02 -12.93 -21.56
CA ILE A 422 12.14 -12.58 -20.70
C ILE A 422 13.42 -13.11 -21.33
N ASN A 423 14.46 -12.27 -21.36
CA ASN A 423 15.78 -12.63 -21.85
C ASN A 423 16.83 -12.38 -20.75
N ARG A 424 17.59 -13.43 -20.42
CA ARG A 424 18.59 -13.41 -19.36
C ARG A 424 19.68 -12.35 -19.54
N GLY A 425 19.97 -11.90 -20.76
CA GLY A 425 21.02 -10.92 -21.05
C GLY A 425 20.58 -9.44 -21.06
N THR A 426 19.29 -9.14 -20.88
CA THR A 426 18.75 -7.79 -21.15
C THR A 426 17.78 -7.30 -20.08
N TYR A 427 18.30 -6.83 -18.93
CA TYR A 427 17.49 -6.39 -17.79
C TYR A 427 16.55 -5.22 -18.11
N PHE A 428 17.06 -4.16 -18.75
CA PHE A 428 16.26 -2.97 -19.09
C PHE A 428 15.05 -3.34 -19.98
N GLU A 429 15.29 -4.17 -20.99
CA GLU A 429 14.25 -4.64 -21.90
C GLU A 429 13.22 -5.53 -21.20
N ASN A 430 13.65 -6.38 -20.27
CA ASN A 430 12.74 -7.19 -19.44
C ASN A 430 11.81 -6.29 -18.62
N ARG A 431 12.35 -5.21 -18.00
CA ARG A 431 11.54 -4.23 -17.27
C ARG A 431 10.49 -3.60 -18.19
N LEU A 432 10.88 -3.10 -19.37
CA LEU A 432 9.95 -2.51 -20.32
C LEU A 432 8.89 -3.50 -20.84
N ALA A 433 9.27 -4.76 -21.09
CA ALA A 433 8.34 -5.80 -21.51
C ALA A 433 7.26 -6.05 -20.44
N THR A 434 7.65 -6.09 -19.17
CA THR A 434 6.71 -6.26 -18.05
C THR A 434 5.81 -5.04 -17.87
N SER A 435 6.36 -3.82 -17.93
CA SER A 435 5.56 -2.58 -17.88
C SER A 435 4.54 -2.48 -19.02
N ARG A 436 4.91 -2.92 -20.23
CA ARG A 436 3.98 -2.97 -21.37
C ARG A 436 2.86 -3.98 -21.15
N ASN A 437 3.17 -5.13 -20.56
CA ASN A 437 2.16 -6.12 -20.20
C ASN A 437 1.18 -5.59 -19.16
N ASP A 438 1.66 -4.83 -18.16
CA ASP A 438 0.83 -4.15 -17.17
C ASP A 438 -0.10 -3.12 -17.82
N PHE A 439 0.45 -2.28 -18.70
CA PHE A 439 -0.36 -1.32 -19.44
C PHE A 439 -1.44 -2.02 -20.27
N ASN A 440 -1.07 -3.01 -21.09
CA ASN A 440 -1.99 -3.74 -21.95
C ASN A 440 -3.10 -4.43 -21.14
N TYR A 441 -2.73 -5.07 -20.03
CA TYR A 441 -3.68 -5.70 -19.13
C TYR A 441 -4.66 -4.68 -18.53
N MET A 442 -4.17 -3.55 -18.04
CA MET A 442 -4.98 -2.47 -17.48
C MET A 442 -5.96 -1.88 -18.51
N VAL A 443 -5.48 -1.52 -19.71
CA VAL A 443 -6.36 -0.93 -20.73
C VAL A 443 -7.33 -1.93 -21.35
N SER A 444 -7.01 -3.23 -21.34
CA SER A 444 -7.90 -4.28 -21.85
C SER A 444 -9.23 -4.36 -21.08
N LYS A 445 -9.31 -3.75 -19.90
CA LYS A 445 -10.51 -3.72 -19.04
C LYS A 445 -11.50 -2.62 -19.43
N LEU A 446 -11.08 -1.64 -20.23
CA LEU A 446 -11.90 -0.45 -20.52
C LEU A 446 -13.22 -0.85 -21.17
N GLY A 447 -14.33 -0.35 -20.62
CA GLY A 447 -15.68 -0.64 -21.11
C GLY A 447 -16.13 -2.09 -20.87
N LYS A 448 -15.37 -2.88 -20.10
CA LYS A 448 -15.76 -4.24 -19.69
C LYS A 448 -16.22 -4.26 -18.24
N ALA A 449 -16.97 -5.32 -17.92
CA ALA A 449 -17.35 -5.62 -16.55
C ALA A 449 -16.12 -5.71 -15.64
N VAL A 450 -16.26 -5.24 -14.40
CA VAL A 450 -15.19 -5.34 -13.38
C VAL A 450 -14.96 -6.81 -13.02
N ASP A 451 -13.72 -7.29 -13.17
CA ASP A 451 -13.33 -8.65 -12.73
C ASP A 451 -13.17 -8.66 -11.20
N ARG A 452 -14.19 -9.14 -10.50
CA ARG A 452 -14.20 -9.23 -9.04
C ARG A 452 -13.30 -10.35 -8.49
N THR A 453 -12.66 -11.17 -9.34
CA THR A 453 -11.69 -12.18 -8.91
C THR A 453 -10.27 -11.64 -8.81
N GLU A 454 -10.00 -10.45 -9.36
CA GLU A 454 -8.68 -9.84 -9.41
C GLU A 454 -8.16 -9.38 -8.03
N TRP A 455 -6.85 -9.49 -7.81
CA TRP A 455 -6.18 -9.01 -6.60
C TRP A 455 -5.37 -7.75 -6.88
N GLY A 456 -5.37 -6.80 -5.94
CA GLY A 456 -4.61 -5.55 -6.01
C GLY A 456 -3.15 -5.68 -5.54
N THR A 457 -2.79 -6.80 -4.92
CA THR A 457 -1.45 -7.08 -4.42
C THR A 457 -1.08 -8.54 -4.61
N THR A 458 0.21 -8.87 -4.58
CA THR A 458 0.70 -10.23 -4.75
C THR A 458 0.62 -11.00 -3.42
N PRO A 459 0.32 -12.31 -3.44
CA PRO A 459 0.24 -13.15 -2.25
C PRO A 459 1.42 -13.05 -1.25
N PRO A 460 2.69 -12.91 -1.67
CA PRO A 460 3.81 -12.80 -0.72
C PRO A 460 3.87 -11.46 0.04
N THR A 461 3.11 -10.45 -0.37
CA THR A 461 3.14 -9.12 0.23
C THR A 461 2.58 -9.14 1.65
N VAL A 462 3.32 -8.59 2.62
CA VAL A 462 2.84 -8.42 4.00
C VAL A 462 1.95 -7.18 4.08
N THR A 463 0.65 -7.36 3.81
CA THR A 463 -0.36 -6.29 3.83
C THR A 463 -1.75 -6.90 3.97
N ALA A 464 -2.76 -6.08 4.19
CA ALA A 464 -4.17 -6.38 3.97
C ALA A 464 -4.80 -5.14 3.32
N TYR A 465 -5.95 -5.30 2.67
CA TYR A 465 -6.65 -4.15 2.12
C TYR A 465 -8.16 -4.35 1.99
N ASN A 466 -8.88 -3.23 2.07
CA ASN A 466 -10.26 -3.06 1.65
C ASN A 466 -10.33 -2.34 0.30
N ASN A 467 -11.29 -2.70 -0.54
CA ASN A 467 -11.54 -2.00 -1.81
C ASN A 467 -13.04 -1.67 -1.93
N PRO A 468 -13.46 -0.43 -1.59
CA PRO A 468 -14.87 -0.06 -1.52
C PRO A 468 -15.66 -0.24 -2.83
N PRO A 469 -15.13 0.09 -4.02
CA PRO A 469 -15.81 -0.21 -5.30
C PRO A 469 -16.14 -1.68 -5.53
N LEU A 470 -15.40 -2.62 -4.92
CA LEU A 470 -15.67 -4.06 -5.03
C LEU A 470 -16.38 -4.63 -3.78
N ASN A 471 -16.49 -3.84 -2.71
CA ASN A 471 -16.90 -4.29 -1.38
C ASN A 471 -16.19 -5.58 -0.98
N GLU A 472 -14.86 -5.56 -0.97
CA GLU A 472 -14.01 -6.72 -0.68
C GLU A 472 -12.97 -6.42 0.40
N ILE A 473 -12.58 -7.48 1.11
CA ILE A 473 -11.47 -7.50 2.06
C ILE A 473 -10.49 -8.61 1.67
N VAL A 474 -9.19 -8.30 1.70
CA VAL A 474 -8.16 -9.15 1.13
C VAL A 474 -6.98 -9.32 2.08
N PHE A 475 -6.61 -10.58 2.33
CA PHE A 475 -5.52 -10.98 3.23
C PHE A 475 -4.53 -11.90 2.48
N PRO A 476 -3.52 -11.34 1.79
CA PRO A 476 -2.42 -12.08 1.18
C PRO A 476 -1.73 -13.07 2.12
N ALA A 477 -1.23 -14.18 1.57
CA ALA A 477 -0.48 -15.19 2.34
C ALA A 477 0.67 -14.59 3.16
N GLY A 478 1.29 -13.51 2.67
CA GLY A 478 2.37 -12.79 3.34
C GLY A 478 1.98 -12.16 4.68
N ILE A 479 0.73 -11.77 4.93
CA ILE A 479 0.35 -11.27 6.28
C ILE A 479 -0.01 -12.41 7.24
N LEU A 480 -0.26 -13.61 6.74
CA LEU A 480 -0.73 -14.77 7.52
C LEU A 480 0.44 -15.51 8.17
N GLN A 481 1.20 -14.79 8.98
CA GLN A 481 2.36 -15.28 9.72
C GLN A 481 2.59 -14.47 11.00
N PRO A 482 3.43 -14.97 11.94
CA PRO A 482 3.73 -14.24 13.16
C PRO A 482 4.37 -12.86 12.87
N PRO A 483 4.05 -11.83 13.67
CA PRO A 483 3.20 -11.86 14.86
C PRO A 483 1.70 -11.62 14.57
N TYR A 484 1.29 -11.45 13.31
CA TYR A 484 -0.12 -11.23 12.97
C TYR A 484 -0.95 -12.50 13.18
N PHE A 485 -0.47 -13.62 12.63
CA PHE A 485 -1.20 -14.87 12.63
C PHE A 485 -0.27 -16.06 12.85
N ASP A 486 -0.63 -16.95 13.76
CA ASP A 486 0.08 -18.20 13.98
C ASP A 486 -0.94 -19.35 14.13
N LEU A 487 -0.81 -20.37 13.27
CA LEU A 487 -1.66 -21.55 13.28
C LEU A 487 -1.67 -22.31 14.60
N ASN A 488 -0.62 -22.18 15.42
CA ASN A 488 -0.45 -22.93 16.66
C ASN A 488 -0.57 -22.05 17.91
N ALA A 489 -0.67 -20.72 17.77
CA ALA A 489 -0.82 -19.81 18.91
C ALA A 489 -2.25 -19.82 19.48
N ASP A 490 -2.34 -19.37 20.73
CA ASP A 490 -3.58 -19.08 21.42
C ASP A 490 -4.43 -18.03 20.67
N ASP A 491 -5.75 -18.11 20.84
CA ASP A 491 -6.67 -17.20 20.15
C ASP A 491 -6.46 -15.75 20.56
N ALA A 492 -6.12 -15.44 21.81
CA ALA A 492 -5.86 -14.07 22.24
C ALA A 492 -4.82 -13.37 21.33
N LEU A 493 -3.73 -14.06 20.99
CA LEU A 493 -2.71 -13.52 20.08
C LEU A 493 -3.25 -13.35 18.66
N ASN A 494 -3.96 -14.33 18.12
CA ASN A 494 -4.51 -14.25 16.76
C ASN A 494 -5.61 -13.18 16.63
N TYR A 495 -6.50 -13.04 17.62
CA TYR A 495 -7.54 -12.02 17.59
C TYR A 495 -6.97 -10.61 17.82
N GLY A 496 -5.96 -10.46 18.69
CA GLY A 496 -5.29 -9.17 18.86
C GLY A 496 -4.35 -8.80 17.70
N GLY A 497 -3.86 -9.79 16.97
CA GLY A 497 -3.05 -9.63 15.76
C GLY A 497 -3.92 -9.52 14.52
N ILE A 498 -4.07 -10.63 13.78
CA ILE A 498 -4.82 -10.67 12.52
C ILE A 498 -6.32 -10.40 12.70
N GLY A 499 -6.91 -10.71 13.86
CA GLY A 499 -8.32 -10.38 14.13
C GLY A 499 -8.56 -8.88 14.16
N MET A 500 -7.66 -8.11 14.77
CA MET A 500 -7.68 -6.65 14.71
C MET A 500 -7.54 -6.15 13.27
N VAL A 501 -6.62 -6.73 12.49
CA VAL A 501 -6.45 -6.38 11.06
C VAL A 501 -7.73 -6.71 10.26
N ILE A 502 -8.39 -7.84 10.51
CA ILE A 502 -9.66 -8.17 9.87
C ILE A 502 -10.73 -7.14 10.24
N GLY A 503 -10.86 -6.80 11.53
CA GLY A 503 -11.78 -5.76 11.99
C GLY A 503 -11.50 -4.39 11.36
N HIS A 504 -10.23 -4.05 11.18
CA HIS A 504 -9.76 -2.84 10.50
C HIS A 504 -10.21 -2.83 9.02
N GLU A 505 -9.93 -3.89 8.26
CA GLU A 505 -10.33 -3.97 6.85
C GLU A 505 -11.84 -4.02 6.64
N ILE A 506 -12.59 -4.64 7.57
CA ILE A 506 -14.07 -4.59 7.56
C ILE A 506 -14.52 -3.13 7.77
N THR A 507 -13.94 -2.43 8.73
CA THR A 507 -14.30 -1.05 9.07
C THR A 507 -14.01 -0.07 7.93
N HIS A 508 -13.03 -0.33 7.07
CA HIS A 508 -12.79 0.56 5.91
C HIS A 508 -13.99 0.70 4.98
N SER A 509 -14.91 -0.28 4.94
CA SER A 509 -16.19 -0.09 4.23
C SER A 509 -17.21 0.77 4.96
N PHE A 510 -16.87 1.23 6.16
CA PHE A 510 -17.71 2.01 7.06
C PHE A 510 -16.96 3.23 7.62
N ASP A 511 -15.76 3.53 7.13
CA ASP A 511 -15.02 4.75 7.47
C ASP A 511 -15.58 5.98 6.72
N ASP A 512 -14.93 7.15 6.85
CA ASP A 512 -15.38 8.40 6.23
C ASP A 512 -15.56 8.34 4.71
N GLN A 513 -14.82 7.45 4.04
CA GLN A 513 -14.90 7.23 2.60
C GLN A 513 -15.79 6.03 2.26
N GLY A 514 -15.51 4.87 2.84
CA GLY A 514 -16.21 3.62 2.56
C GLY A 514 -17.68 3.66 2.92
N ALA A 515 -18.07 4.41 3.96
CA ALA A 515 -19.46 4.63 4.33
C ALA A 515 -20.29 5.26 3.20
N GLN A 516 -19.67 5.86 2.19
CA GLN A 516 -20.39 6.47 1.06
C GLN A 516 -20.73 5.45 -0.05
N PHE A 517 -20.16 4.23 0.02
CA PHE A 517 -20.38 3.16 -0.93
C PHE A 517 -21.48 2.22 -0.44
N ASP A 518 -22.39 1.79 -1.32
CA ASP A 518 -23.40 0.78 -1.01
C ASP A 518 -22.81 -0.65 -1.03
N LYS A 519 -23.67 -1.66 -0.81
CA LYS A 519 -23.27 -3.08 -0.75
C LYS A 519 -22.68 -3.66 -2.02
N VAL A 520 -22.90 -3.02 -3.18
CA VAL A 520 -22.32 -3.46 -4.46
C VAL A 520 -21.13 -2.58 -4.90
N GLY A 521 -20.79 -1.55 -4.11
CA GLY A 521 -19.64 -0.69 -4.30
C GLY A 521 -19.92 0.58 -5.10
N ASN A 522 -21.18 1.06 -5.16
CA ASN A 522 -21.50 2.36 -5.76
C ASN A 522 -21.52 3.45 -4.70
N VAL A 523 -20.92 4.60 -5.00
CA VAL A 523 -21.11 5.83 -4.24
C VAL A 523 -22.57 6.25 -4.33
N LYS A 524 -23.32 5.96 -3.26
CA LYS A 524 -24.77 6.15 -3.15
C LYS A 524 -25.12 6.40 -1.70
N ASN A 525 -25.94 7.42 -1.43
CA ASN A 525 -26.41 7.66 -0.08
C ASN A 525 -27.37 6.53 0.36
N TRP A 526 -26.97 5.79 1.37
CA TRP A 526 -27.80 4.79 2.05
C TRP A 526 -28.09 5.17 3.50
N TRP A 527 -27.55 6.29 3.98
CA TRP A 527 -27.74 6.81 5.33
C TRP A 527 -29.01 7.66 5.42
N LYS A 528 -29.64 7.64 6.60
CA LYS A 528 -30.50 8.76 7.02
C LYS A 528 -29.63 9.97 7.34
N ASP A 529 -30.08 11.17 6.97
CA ASP A 529 -29.30 12.41 7.13
C ASP A 529 -28.87 12.67 8.59
N GLU A 530 -29.76 12.39 9.55
CA GLU A 530 -29.48 12.54 10.98
C GLU A 530 -28.38 11.58 11.46
N ASP A 531 -28.42 10.33 11.00
CA ASP A 531 -27.41 9.31 11.34
C ASP A 531 -26.06 9.70 10.73
N PHE A 532 -26.05 10.15 9.48
CA PHE A 532 -24.82 10.61 8.82
C PHE A 532 -24.23 11.85 9.48
N LYS A 533 -25.06 12.76 10.01
CA LYS A 533 -24.58 13.91 10.81
C LYS A 533 -23.91 13.45 12.10
N LYS A 534 -24.49 12.48 12.80
CA LYS A 534 -23.91 11.90 14.04
C LYS A 534 -22.63 11.11 13.76
N PHE A 535 -22.56 10.39 12.65
CA PHE A 535 -21.35 9.73 12.17
C PHE A 535 -20.23 10.75 11.92
N LYS A 536 -20.53 11.82 11.16
CA LYS A 536 -19.56 12.90 10.90
C LYS A 536 -19.04 13.56 12.19
N ALA A 537 -19.92 13.79 13.17
CA ALA A 537 -19.50 14.33 14.46
C ALA A 537 -18.51 13.41 15.20
N ARG A 538 -18.73 12.09 15.16
CA ARG A 538 -17.80 11.11 15.75
C ARG A 538 -16.47 11.04 15.00
N THR A 539 -16.48 11.06 13.66
CA THR A 539 -15.23 11.13 12.89
C THR A 539 -14.47 12.43 13.14
N GLN A 540 -15.17 13.54 13.42
CA GLN A 540 -14.52 14.80 13.81
C GLN A 540 -13.81 14.66 15.16
N GLN A 541 -14.39 13.97 16.14
CA GLN A 541 -13.71 13.70 17.41
C GLN A 541 -12.41 12.90 17.20
N VAL A 542 -12.40 11.94 16.26
CA VAL A 542 -11.18 11.21 15.88
C VAL A 542 -10.15 12.15 15.26
N ILE A 543 -10.56 13.04 14.35
CA ILE A 543 -9.66 14.06 13.77
C ILE A 543 -9.03 14.92 14.87
N ASP A 544 -9.87 15.43 15.78
CA ASP A 544 -9.44 16.34 16.84
C ASP A 544 -8.48 15.64 17.82
N GLN A 545 -8.77 14.40 18.20
CA GLN A 545 -7.87 13.59 19.04
C GLN A 545 -6.49 13.43 18.36
N TYR A 546 -6.46 13.02 17.10
CA TYR A 546 -5.18 12.71 16.44
C TYR A 546 -4.37 13.96 16.07
N ASN A 547 -5.00 15.13 15.91
CA ASN A 547 -4.28 16.40 15.73
C ASN A 547 -3.42 16.79 16.95
N GLN A 548 -3.78 16.29 18.15
CA GLN A 548 -3.04 16.56 19.38
C GLN A 548 -1.74 15.78 19.48
N TYR A 549 -1.57 14.74 18.66
CA TYR A 549 -0.42 13.84 18.75
C TYR A 549 0.78 14.34 17.96
N THR A 550 1.95 14.21 18.55
CA THR A 550 3.24 14.54 17.91
C THR A 550 4.13 13.31 17.79
N VAL A 551 5.08 13.39 16.86
CA VAL A 551 6.27 12.54 16.77
C VAL A 551 7.50 13.44 16.59
N LEU A 552 8.70 12.92 16.87
CA LEU A 552 9.93 13.70 16.79
C LEU A 552 9.81 15.04 17.56
N ASP A 553 9.18 14.96 18.73
CA ASP A 553 8.82 16.03 19.66
C ASP A 553 7.85 17.11 19.16
N SER A 554 7.78 17.36 17.86
CA SER A 554 7.13 18.56 17.29
C SER A 554 6.33 18.34 16.00
N VAL A 555 6.43 17.16 15.37
CA VAL A 555 5.74 16.88 14.11
C VAL A 555 4.35 16.33 14.41
N HIS A 556 3.32 17.15 14.17
CA HIS A 556 1.93 16.77 14.43
C HIS A 556 1.41 15.74 13.43
N VAL A 557 0.71 14.73 13.94
CA VAL A 557 -0.13 13.85 13.12
C VAL A 557 -1.27 14.67 12.52
N LYS A 558 -1.54 14.44 11.23
CA LYS A 558 -2.61 15.14 10.52
C LYS A 558 -3.90 14.35 10.64
N GLY A 559 -4.71 14.61 11.66
CA GLY A 559 -5.94 13.86 11.96
C GLY A 559 -6.89 13.77 10.75
N ALA A 560 -7.04 14.84 9.97
CA ALA A 560 -7.87 14.84 8.75
C ALA A 560 -7.30 13.97 7.61
N LEU A 561 -5.98 13.76 7.57
CA LEU A 561 -5.35 12.83 6.63
C LEU A 561 -5.53 11.38 7.09
N THR A 562 -5.49 11.15 8.41
CA THR A 562 -5.45 9.81 9.01
C THR A 562 -6.78 9.27 9.53
N VAL A 563 -7.85 10.05 9.43
CA VAL A 563 -9.17 9.73 10.02
C VAL A 563 -9.74 8.37 9.61
N GLY A 564 -9.60 7.96 8.35
CA GLY A 564 -10.10 6.65 7.89
C GLY A 564 -9.40 5.50 8.59
N GLU A 565 -8.07 5.55 8.61
CA GLU A 565 -7.21 4.55 9.27
C GLU A 565 -7.43 4.51 10.78
N ASN A 566 -7.52 5.69 11.42
CA ASN A 566 -7.74 5.77 12.86
C ASN A 566 -9.12 5.25 13.26
N THR A 567 -10.15 5.56 12.45
CA THR A 567 -11.50 5.04 12.66
C THR A 567 -11.52 3.52 12.52
N ALA A 568 -10.80 2.99 11.52
CA ALA A 568 -10.64 1.57 11.29
C ALA A 568 -9.86 0.87 12.42
N ASP A 569 -8.83 1.50 13.00
CA ASP A 569 -8.12 0.96 14.18
C ASP A 569 -9.00 0.94 15.44
N ILE A 570 -9.70 2.05 15.73
CA ILE A 570 -10.59 2.16 16.90
C ILE A 570 -11.69 1.09 16.85
N ALA A 571 -12.38 0.98 15.71
CA ALA A 571 -13.42 -0.02 15.55
C ALA A 571 -12.84 -1.44 15.44
N GLY A 572 -11.73 -1.62 14.70
CA GLY A 572 -11.12 -2.92 14.45
C GLY A 572 -10.71 -3.62 15.74
N ILE A 573 -10.12 -2.90 16.70
CA ILE A 573 -9.81 -3.43 18.03
C ILE A 573 -11.08 -3.83 18.78
N ALA A 574 -12.12 -2.99 18.74
CA ALA A 574 -13.35 -3.26 19.46
C ALA A 574 -14.13 -4.46 18.89
N ILE A 575 -14.19 -4.58 17.57
CA ILE A 575 -14.79 -5.73 16.87
C ILE A 575 -13.98 -7.00 17.16
N ALA A 576 -12.65 -6.94 17.06
CA ALA A 576 -11.79 -8.09 17.33
C ALA A 576 -11.88 -8.58 18.78
N PHE A 577 -11.99 -7.66 19.74
CA PHE A 577 -12.19 -8.04 21.14
C PHE A 577 -13.55 -8.70 21.36
N ASP A 578 -14.63 -8.17 20.78
CA ASP A 578 -15.96 -8.80 20.88
C ASP A 578 -15.99 -10.18 20.19
N ALA A 579 -15.30 -10.33 19.07
CA ALA A 579 -15.17 -11.62 18.39
C ALA A 579 -14.34 -12.61 19.21
N PHE A 580 -13.28 -12.14 19.88
CA PHE A 580 -12.46 -12.96 20.77
C PHE A 580 -13.28 -13.53 21.93
N LYS A 581 -14.26 -12.77 22.45
CA LYS A 581 -15.18 -13.25 23.50
C LYS A 581 -16.00 -14.47 23.11
N LEU A 582 -16.18 -14.72 21.80
CA LEU A 582 -16.92 -15.87 21.30
C LEU A 582 -16.13 -17.18 21.44
N THR A 583 -14.80 -17.10 21.58
CA THR A 583 -13.91 -18.26 21.67
C THR A 583 -14.03 -19.00 22.99
N ASP A 584 -13.78 -20.31 22.98
CA ASP A 584 -13.74 -21.11 24.20
C ASP A 584 -12.56 -20.71 25.09
N GLN A 585 -11.46 -20.25 24.50
CA GLN A 585 -10.32 -19.77 25.26
C GLN A 585 -10.68 -18.57 26.14
N TYR A 586 -11.37 -17.56 25.58
CA TYR A 586 -11.81 -16.42 26.35
C TYR A 586 -12.69 -16.84 27.51
N LYS A 587 -13.68 -17.71 27.25
CA LYS A 587 -14.65 -18.19 28.25
C LYS A 587 -13.99 -18.97 29.39
N LYS A 588 -12.90 -19.69 29.12
CA LYS A 588 -12.13 -20.40 30.15
C LYS A 588 -11.35 -19.47 31.08
N GLY A 589 -10.90 -18.31 30.58
CA GLY A 589 -10.19 -17.32 31.40
C GLY A 589 -8.81 -17.76 31.91
N GLU A 590 -8.25 -18.84 31.37
CA GLU A 590 -6.97 -19.41 31.82
C GLU A 590 -5.80 -18.46 31.53
N LYS A 591 -4.93 -18.28 32.52
CA LYS A 591 -3.74 -17.45 32.38
C LYS A 591 -2.62 -18.21 31.67
N ILE A 592 -1.90 -17.52 30.78
CA ILE A 592 -0.69 -18.01 30.14
C ILE A 592 0.43 -17.00 30.39
N ASP A 593 1.54 -17.44 30.97
CA ASP A 593 2.65 -16.59 31.45
C ASP A 593 2.21 -15.52 32.45
N GLY A 594 1.21 -15.83 33.28
CA GLY A 594 0.66 -14.89 34.27
C GLY A 594 -0.28 -13.82 33.71
N PHE A 595 -0.43 -13.73 32.38
CA PHE A 595 -1.37 -12.81 31.72
C PHE A 595 -2.74 -13.44 31.51
N THR A 596 -3.80 -12.68 31.72
CA THR A 596 -5.16 -13.09 31.33
C THR A 596 -5.30 -13.12 29.81
N PRO A 597 -6.30 -13.82 29.26
CA PRO A 597 -6.54 -13.81 27.82
C PRO A 597 -6.75 -12.39 27.26
N GLU A 598 -7.40 -11.48 27.98
CA GLU A 598 -7.54 -10.06 27.60
C GLU A 598 -6.19 -9.34 27.54
N GLN A 599 -5.35 -9.52 28.55
CA GLN A 599 -4.03 -8.90 28.57
C GLN A 599 -3.17 -9.38 27.39
N ARG A 600 -3.24 -10.67 27.05
CA ARG A 600 -2.55 -11.24 25.88
C ARG A 600 -3.07 -10.65 24.57
N PHE A 601 -4.38 -10.45 24.44
CA PHE A 601 -4.99 -9.79 23.29
C PHE A 601 -4.42 -8.39 23.06
N PHE A 602 -4.40 -7.54 24.09
CA PHE A 602 -3.84 -6.20 23.97
C PHE A 602 -2.34 -6.20 23.71
N ILE A 603 -1.59 -7.08 24.37
CA ILE A 603 -0.16 -7.25 24.11
C ILE A 603 0.10 -7.63 22.64
N SER A 604 -0.76 -8.47 22.05
CA SER A 604 -0.67 -8.82 20.62
C SER A 604 -0.87 -7.60 19.71
N ILE A 605 -1.87 -6.76 20.00
CA ILE A 605 -2.09 -5.49 19.27
C ILE A 605 -0.82 -4.63 19.27
N ALA A 606 -0.20 -4.44 20.44
CA ALA A 606 1.02 -3.65 20.52
C ALA A 606 2.20 -4.31 19.79
N ARG A 607 2.29 -5.65 19.78
CA ARG A 607 3.36 -6.40 19.09
C ARG A 607 3.27 -6.35 17.57
N ILE A 608 2.08 -6.34 16.98
CA ILE A 608 1.94 -6.20 15.52
C ILE A 608 2.32 -4.79 15.02
N TRP A 609 2.33 -3.81 15.93
CA TRP A 609 2.80 -2.45 15.68
C TRP A 609 4.25 -2.19 16.12
N ARG A 610 4.95 -3.20 16.65
CA ARG A 610 6.36 -3.10 17.10
C ARG A 610 7.26 -2.67 15.95
N VAL A 611 7.52 -1.37 15.82
CA VAL A 611 8.27 -0.77 14.72
C VAL A 611 9.11 0.37 15.23
N LYS A 612 10.34 0.47 14.73
CA LYS A 612 11.23 1.62 14.89
C LYS A 612 11.65 2.11 13.52
N THR A 613 11.57 3.41 13.28
CA THR A 613 11.93 4.03 11.99
C THR A 613 12.96 5.12 12.19
N LYS A 614 13.69 5.47 11.12
CA LYS A 614 14.56 6.64 11.09
C LYS A 614 13.72 7.92 11.05
N ASP A 615 14.20 8.98 11.69
CA ASP A 615 13.48 10.25 11.81
C ASP A 615 13.15 10.90 10.46
N ALA A 616 14.07 10.82 9.49
CA ALA A 616 13.83 11.31 8.14
C ALA A 616 12.62 10.63 7.49
N PHE A 617 12.55 9.29 7.58
CA PHE A 617 11.41 8.52 7.13
C PHE A 617 10.13 8.90 7.88
N MET A 618 10.17 9.02 9.21
CA MET A 618 9.01 9.39 10.01
C MET A 618 8.45 10.77 9.63
N ARG A 619 9.33 11.76 9.39
CA ARG A 619 8.95 13.10 8.93
C ARG A 619 8.26 13.07 7.57
N MET A 620 8.79 12.29 6.62
CA MET A 620 8.13 12.08 5.33
C MET A 620 6.78 11.37 5.50
N TYR A 621 6.76 10.31 6.31
CA TYR A 621 5.59 9.45 6.55
C TYR A 621 4.40 10.25 7.05
N VAL A 622 4.57 11.08 8.10
CA VAL A 622 3.47 11.90 8.66
C VAL A 622 2.91 12.91 7.65
N ASN A 623 3.69 13.32 6.65
CA ASN A 623 3.23 14.26 5.63
C ASN A 623 2.52 13.60 4.44
N THR A 624 2.73 12.30 4.23
CA THR A 624 2.38 11.61 2.97
C THR A 624 1.51 10.39 3.14
N ASN A 625 1.54 9.74 4.31
CA ASN A 625 0.85 8.49 4.57
C ASN A 625 -0.49 8.73 5.28
N PRO A 626 -1.59 8.08 4.87
CA PRO A 626 -2.86 8.16 5.58
C PRO A 626 -2.86 7.40 6.92
N HIS A 627 -1.88 6.55 7.19
CA HIS A 627 -1.82 5.85 8.47
C HIS A 627 -1.12 6.72 9.53
N SER A 628 -1.61 6.67 10.76
CA SER A 628 -0.92 7.24 11.90
C SER A 628 0.37 6.46 12.22
N PRO A 629 1.41 7.11 12.80
CA PRO A 629 2.59 6.41 13.30
C PRO A 629 2.23 5.28 14.28
N ALA A 630 3.01 4.19 14.27
CA ALA A 630 2.68 2.95 14.97
C ALA A 630 2.32 3.12 16.46
N GLN A 631 3.03 3.98 17.20
CA GLN A 631 2.70 4.27 18.61
C GLN A 631 1.27 4.79 18.78
N TRP A 632 0.80 5.63 17.84
CA TRP A 632 -0.53 6.23 17.87
C TRP A 632 -1.61 5.30 17.30
N ARG A 633 -1.22 4.25 16.57
CA ARG A 633 -2.12 3.13 16.20
C ARG A 633 -2.33 2.14 17.34
N VAL A 634 -1.45 2.14 18.35
CA VAL A 634 -1.63 1.38 19.60
C VAL A 634 -2.33 2.25 20.65
N ASN A 635 -1.70 3.36 21.04
CA ASN A 635 -2.16 4.12 22.19
C ASN A 635 -3.47 4.86 21.90
N GLY A 636 -3.60 5.49 20.72
CA GLY A 636 -4.78 6.28 20.35
C GLY A 636 -6.10 5.51 20.46
N PRO A 637 -6.22 4.31 19.87
CA PRO A 637 -7.40 3.47 20.02
C PRO A 637 -7.64 2.97 21.45
N LEU A 638 -6.58 2.52 22.14
CA LEU A 638 -6.72 1.97 23.50
C LEU A 638 -7.16 3.02 24.53
N MET A 639 -6.80 4.29 24.33
CA MET A 639 -7.33 5.41 25.12
C MET A 639 -8.86 5.52 25.06
N ASN A 640 -9.50 4.99 24.01
CA ASN A 640 -10.95 5.03 23.83
C ASN A 640 -11.65 3.69 24.14
N PHE A 641 -10.95 2.68 24.68
CA PHE A 641 -11.50 1.32 24.79
C PHE A 641 -11.56 0.81 26.23
N THR A 642 -12.74 0.87 26.86
CA THR A 642 -12.94 0.49 28.29
C THR A 642 -12.34 -0.87 28.68
N PRO A 643 -12.45 -1.96 27.90
CA PRO A 643 -11.86 -3.24 28.29
C PRO A 643 -10.33 -3.22 28.46
N PHE A 644 -9.62 -2.29 27.82
CA PHE A 644 -8.19 -2.08 28.06
C PHE A 644 -7.93 -1.54 29.48
N TYR A 645 -8.77 -0.61 29.93
CA TYR A 645 -8.68 -0.03 31.28
C TYR A 645 -8.90 -1.11 32.34
N GLU A 646 -9.84 -2.01 32.11
CA GLU A 646 -10.14 -3.15 32.99
C GLU A 646 -8.97 -4.15 33.02
N ALA A 647 -8.42 -4.51 31.86
CA ALA A 647 -7.36 -5.51 31.75
C ALA A 647 -6.01 -5.05 32.38
N PHE A 648 -5.71 -3.74 32.33
CA PHE A 648 -4.44 -3.19 32.82
C PHE A 648 -4.59 -2.22 34.00
N ASN A 649 -5.79 -2.09 34.57
CA ASN A 649 -6.08 -1.25 35.72
C ASN A 649 -5.64 0.22 35.52
N VAL A 650 -6.01 0.80 34.37
CA VAL A 650 -5.70 2.20 34.01
C VAL A 650 -6.59 3.15 34.82
N LYS A 651 -6.00 4.16 35.47
CA LYS A 651 -6.65 5.01 36.47
C LYS A 651 -6.50 6.52 36.16
N PRO A 652 -7.35 7.37 36.76
CA PRO A 652 -7.12 8.81 36.75
C PRO A 652 -5.68 9.15 37.18
N GLY A 653 -4.99 9.97 36.40
CA GLY A 653 -3.58 10.33 36.62
C GLY A 653 -2.59 9.62 35.68
N ASP A 654 -2.97 8.48 35.09
CA ASP A 654 -2.19 7.84 34.02
C ASP A 654 -2.30 8.67 32.73
N LYS A 655 -1.25 8.75 31.91
CA LYS A 655 -1.23 9.64 30.73
C LYS A 655 -2.24 9.27 29.64
N MET A 656 -2.57 7.99 29.51
CA MET A 656 -3.55 7.50 28.54
C MET A 656 -4.99 7.52 29.09
N TYR A 657 -5.21 7.97 30.33
CA TYR A 657 -6.53 7.97 30.92
C TYR A 657 -7.47 9.01 30.27
N LYS A 658 -8.64 8.53 29.85
CA LYS A 658 -9.81 9.34 29.52
C LYS A 658 -11.00 8.89 30.35
N ALA A 659 -11.79 9.86 30.85
CA ALA A 659 -13.08 9.54 31.46
C ALA A 659 -13.97 8.84 30.44
N GLU A 660 -14.85 7.94 30.89
CA GLU A 660 -15.66 7.10 30.00
C GLU A 660 -16.51 7.93 29.02
N ALA A 661 -17.08 9.05 29.49
CA ALA A 661 -17.86 9.96 28.66
C ALA A 661 -17.06 10.66 27.55
N ASP A 662 -15.73 10.74 27.67
CA ASP A 662 -14.84 11.38 26.69
C ASP A 662 -14.26 10.38 25.68
N ARG A 663 -14.50 9.07 25.87
CA ARG A 663 -14.00 8.02 24.98
C ARG A 663 -14.80 8.01 23.69
N ILE A 664 -14.09 7.96 22.57
CA ILE A 664 -14.71 8.00 21.25
C ILE A 664 -15.20 6.61 20.87
N VAL A 665 -16.49 6.49 20.57
CA VAL A 665 -17.11 5.28 20.04
C VAL A 665 -17.74 5.60 18.69
N VAL A 666 -17.18 5.00 17.63
CA VAL A 666 -17.74 5.06 16.29
C VAL A 666 -18.65 3.85 16.05
N TRP A 667 -18.07 2.64 16.03
CA TRP A 667 -18.72 1.39 15.60
C TRP A 667 -18.91 0.34 16.70
#